data_AF-A0A0V7ZJL4-F1
#
_entry.id   AF-A0A0V7ZJL4-F1
#
_cell.length_a   1.000
_cell.length_b   1.000
_cell.length_c   1.000
_cell.angle_alpha   90.00
_cell.angle_beta   90.00
_cell.angle_gamma   90.00
#
_symmetry.space_group_name_H-M   'P 1'
#
loop_
_entity.id
_entity.type
_entity.pdbx_description
1 polymer ?
#
loop_
_entity_poly.entity_id
_entity_poly.type
_entity_poly.pdbx_seq_one_letter_code
_entity_poly.pdbx_strand_id
1 'polypeptide(L)'
;MNPFLVKDIIPGDEPSIATLLGKVDGNLIFSTFNPRGLNTTLWRTDGTETGTVTIRDFGNMSFPPGNVTSTDGRIFFELTSGNVSVSLLTTDGTSEGTFGINSYDPRFGPPTAFNLTEVNGSLFATSFQGSFSSSDPALIKFDPTTFERTTVKDDFGLIGFGAPVNLTGVGNTLYFVAGGDGTEEEQLNRELWKSDGTNAGTVLVKDINPGNDASDPENLTDVNGTLYFTADDGTNGRELWKSDGTNAGTVLVKDIVSGSGSSNANNLTQVNGQLFFTADNGNNGTELWKSNGTEDGTVLVKDIIAGNGSSNPDKLTDVNGTLFFAANNGSDGIELWKSNGTESGTVLVKDIRSGGEGSSLDNFTNVDGTLYFTANDGINGTELWKSDGTAEGTVLVEDIRPGSEGSNPGQLTNVDGRLYFSADDGVNGQEVWAVDTGNPNQVTFSVSDNKPSDFNNVPGLPKQVTIIPGETGDIELPTDFDSQKFESIVAIDGANGTGGSATGGPDFPAGSAVLRDANKGRDNNWDFSEIDLKNIAYINGRGGNDRIIGSEAGDNILGGAGWDNIRGNKGDDTIEGGTGDDVIRGQAGNDLLLGEIEGIPTENDDDILDGGAGDDVLDGQNGDDILIGGAGKDKFILSGDFDRDTIVDFVLDQDEIINTSDRSVKDVVLGSDSDSFNVSFNGSIDIVTVNVNGNNQGELQSYLLNLGSNEALG
;
A
#
# COMPACT_ATOMS: atom_id res chain seq x y z
N MET A 1 6.93 6.98 -6.65
CA MET A 1 6.65 5.76 -5.87
C MET A 1 6.95 4.62 -6.79
N ASN A 2 8.00 3.88 -6.44
CA ASN A 2 8.53 2.81 -7.26
C ASN A 2 7.88 1.50 -6.81
N PRO A 3 7.67 0.54 -7.71
CA PRO A 3 7.19 -0.78 -7.33
C PRO A 3 8.24 -1.44 -6.44
N PHE A 4 7.77 -2.24 -5.49
CA PHE A 4 8.63 -3.06 -4.65
C PHE A 4 8.13 -4.49 -4.60
N LEU A 5 9.08 -5.40 -4.45
CA LEU A 5 8.82 -6.82 -4.31
C LEU A 5 8.15 -7.05 -2.95
N VAL A 6 6.94 -7.61 -2.93
CA VAL A 6 6.23 -7.94 -1.68
C VAL A 6 6.84 -9.17 -1.05
N LYS A 7 7.13 -10.18 -1.87
CA LYS A 7 7.78 -11.43 -1.48
C LYS A 7 8.25 -12.18 -2.73
N ASP A 8 9.43 -12.76 -2.65
CA ASP A 8 9.79 -13.88 -3.52
C ASP A 8 9.05 -15.13 -3.06
N ILE A 9 7.97 -15.46 -3.76
CA ILE A 9 7.10 -16.58 -3.42
C ILE A 9 7.63 -17.89 -4.01
N ILE A 10 8.46 -17.82 -5.07
CA ILE A 10 9.02 -18.99 -5.75
C ILE A 10 10.43 -18.62 -6.28
N PRO A 11 11.50 -18.94 -5.52
CA PRO A 11 12.85 -18.66 -5.98
C PRO A 11 13.22 -19.52 -7.20
N GLY A 12 13.45 -18.86 -8.34
CA GLY A 12 14.35 -19.34 -9.40
C GLY A 12 13.84 -20.38 -10.40
N ASP A 13 12.57 -20.39 -10.80
CA ASP A 13 12.11 -21.20 -11.95
C ASP A 13 10.82 -20.64 -12.60
N GLU A 14 10.87 -20.32 -13.92
CA GLU A 14 9.82 -20.12 -14.96
C GLU A 14 8.38 -19.66 -14.55
N PRO A 15 7.70 -18.83 -15.37
CA PRO A 15 6.60 -17.95 -14.94
C PRO A 15 5.51 -18.66 -14.14
N SER A 16 5.29 -18.16 -12.92
CA SER A 16 4.17 -18.55 -12.09
C SER A 16 3.04 -17.55 -12.26
N ILE A 17 1.88 -18.02 -12.73
CA ILE A 17 0.69 -17.18 -12.81
C ILE A 17 0.20 -17.00 -11.37
N ALA A 18 0.41 -15.82 -10.80
CA ALA A 18 -0.37 -15.39 -9.65
C ALA A 18 -1.85 -15.29 -10.09
N THR A 19 -2.83 -15.40 -9.21
CA THR A 19 -4.24 -15.07 -9.52
C THR A 19 -4.85 -14.51 -8.26
N LEU A 20 -5.20 -13.24 -8.30
CA LEU A 20 -5.89 -12.65 -7.16
C LEU A 20 -7.31 -13.18 -7.06
N LEU A 21 -7.69 -13.57 -5.84
CA LEU A 21 -9.04 -14.04 -5.53
C LEU A 21 -9.85 -13.01 -4.74
N GLY A 22 -9.20 -12.07 -4.07
CA GLY A 22 -9.86 -10.98 -3.35
C GLY A 22 -9.26 -10.76 -1.97
N LYS A 23 -10.08 -10.21 -1.06
CA LYS A 23 -9.63 -9.80 0.27
C LYS A 23 -10.47 -10.46 1.37
N VAL A 24 -9.80 -10.88 2.44
CA VAL A 24 -10.43 -11.34 3.69
C VAL A 24 -9.70 -10.72 4.89
N ASP A 25 -10.45 -10.11 5.80
CA ASP A 25 -9.94 -9.55 7.07
C ASP A 25 -8.69 -8.68 6.91
N GLY A 26 -8.73 -7.71 6.00
CA GLY A 26 -7.57 -6.82 5.75
C GLY A 26 -6.48 -7.42 4.86
N ASN A 27 -6.49 -8.74 4.64
CA ASN A 27 -5.45 -9.44 3.91
C ASN A 27 -5.88 -9.82 2.49
N LEU A 28 -4.92 -9.76 1.58
CA LEU A 28 -5.09 -10.20 0.21
C LEU A 28 -4.96 -11.71 0.10
N ILE A 29 -5.83 -12.33 -0.70
CA ILE A 29 -5.84 -13.76 -0.98
C ILE A 29 -5.60 -13.97 -2.45
N PHE A 30 -4.51 -14.67 -2.78
CA PHE A 30 -4.15 -14.97 -4.16
C PHE A 30 -3.62 -16.39 -4.27
N SER A 31 -3.67 -16.94 -5.47
CA SER A 31 -3.04 -18.22 -5.78
C SER A 31 -1.80 -18.04 -6.63
N THR A 32 -0.88 -18.99 -6.61
CA THR A 32 0.20 -19.12 -7.59
C THR A 32 0.13 -20.50 -8.23
N PHE A 33 0.41 -20.60 -9.53
CA PHE A 33 0.55 -21.86 -10.25
C PHE A 33 1.99 -22.07 -10.74
N ASN A 34 2.63 -23.15 -10.30
CA ASN A 34 3.94 -23.58 -10.78
C ASN A 34 3.77 -24.62 -11.91
N PRO A 35 4.14 -24.29 -13.17
CA PRO A 35 3.95 -25.17 -14.31
C PRO A 35 4.91 -26.39 -14.34
N ARG A 36 6.07 -26.35 -13.67
CA ARG A 36 7.01 -27.49 -13.59
C ARG A 36 6.67 -28.46 -12.48
N GLY A 37 6.27 -27.92 -11.32
CA GLY A 37 5.79 -28.70 -10.18
C GLY A 37 4.36 -29.19 -10.34
N LEU A 38 3.62 -28.62 -11.30
CA LEU A 38 2.18 -28.78 -11.45
C LEU A 38 1.51 -28.58 -10.09
N ASN A 39 1.78 -27.43 -9.47
CA ASN A 39 1.31 -27.13 -8.13
C ASN A 39 0.67 -25.75 -8.05
N THR A 40 -0.55 -25.72 -7.54
CA THR A 40 -1.28 -24.51 -7.20
C THR A 40 -1.28 -24.32 -5.70
N THR A 41 -0.85 -23.14 -5.26
CA THR A 41 -0.79 -22.78 -3.83
C THR A 41 -1.62 -21.54 -3.59
N LEU A 42 -2.37 -21.53 -2.50
CA LEU A 42 -3.15 -20.39 -2.03
C LEU A 42 -2.39 -19.67 -0.92
N TRP A 43 -2.38 -18.35 -0.98
CA TRP A 43 -1.57 -17.47 -0.14
C TRP A 43 -2.44 -16.38 0.47
N ARG A 44 -1.99 -15.90 1.63
CA ARG A 44 -2.45 -14.67 2.27
C ARG A 44 -1.30 -13.68 2.28
N THR A 45 -1.55 -12.38 2.10
CA THR A 45 -0.56 -11.32 2.37
C THR A 45 -1.22 -10.08 2.97
N ASP A 46 -0.52 -9.42 3.88
CA ASP A 46 -0.83 -8.06 4.36
C ASP A 46 -0.03 -6.98 3.61
N GLY A 47 0.70 -7.36 2.56
CA GLY A 47 1.61 -6.48 1.82
C GLY A 47 3.05 -6.49 2.32
N THR A 48 3.39 -7.28 3.34
CA THR A 48 4.75 -7.49 3.83
C THR A 48 5.26 -8.89 3.51
N GLU A 49 6.58 -9.06 3.45
CA GLU A 49 7.19 -10.38 3.20
C GLU A 49 6.84 -11.39 4.32
N THR A 50 6.83 -10.93 5.57
CA THR A 50 6.56 -11.76 6.77
C THR A 50 5.08 -12.11 6.90
N GLY A 51 4.17 -11.17 6.59
CA GLY A 51 2.74 -11.40 6.56
C GLY A 51 2.25 -12.19 5.34
N THR A 52 3.11 -12.39 4.34
CA THR A 52 2.82 -13.25 3.19
C THR A 52 3.06 -14.72 3.53
N VAL A 53 1.98 -15.49 3.71
CA VAL A 53 2.03 -16.89 4.17
C VAL A 53 1.19 -17.81 3.30
N THR A 54 1.63 -19.07 3.16
CA THR A 54 0.84 -20.11 2.49
C THR A 54 -0.37 -20.49 3.35
N ILE A 55 -1.55 -20.44 2.74
CA ILE A 55 -2.81 -20.92 3.34
C ILE A 55 -2.95 -22.42 3.09
N ARG A 56 -2.85 -22.84 1.82
CA ARG A 56 -3.12 -24.21 1.41
C ARG A 56 -2.46 -24.55 0.09
N ASP A 57 -1.89 -25.75 0.02
CA ASP A 57 -1.38 -26.36 -1.21
C ASP A 57 -2.46 -27.27 -1.82
N PHE A 58 -2.69 -27.11 -3.12
CA PHE A 58 -3.71 -27.80 -3.89
C PHE A 58 -3.13 -28.78 -4.92
N GLY A 59 -1.81 -28.93 -5.02
CA GLY A 59 -1.18 -29.78 -6.02
C GLY A 59 -1.58 -29.38 -7.44
N ASN A 60 -1.77 -30.37 -8.32
CA ASN A 60 -2.03 -30.17 -9.75
C ASN A 60 -3.47 -29.74 -10.08
N MET A 61 -4.03 -28.85 -9.27
CA MET A 61 -5.27 -28.15 -9.59
C MET A 61 -4.93 -26.82 -10.27
N SER A 62 -5.86 -26.26 -11.04
CA SER A 62 -5.74 -24.97 -11.72
C SER A 62 -6.97 -24.11 -11.49
N PHE A 63 -6.78 -22.81 -11.36
CA PHE A 63 -7.85 -21.83 -11.25
C PHE A 63 -8.40 -21.49 -12.65
N PRO A 64 -9.70 -21.69 -12.93
CA PRO A 64 -10.30 -21.16 -14.14
C PRO A 64 -10.45 -19.63 -14.01
N PRO A 65 -10.22 -18.86 -15.08
CA PRO A 65 -10.45 -17.42 -15.07
C PRO A 65 -11.94 -17.10 -14.83
N GLY A 66 -12.22 -16.10 -13.97
CA GLY A 66 -13.54 -15.46 -13.89
C GLY A 66 -14.53 -15.98 -12.84
N ASN A 67 -14.18 -17.01 -12.05
CA ASN A 67 -15.13 -17.62 -11.09
C ASN A 67 -14.70 -17.44 -9.65
N VAL A 68 -14.64 -16.17 -9.23
CA VAL A 68 -14.34 -15.82 -7.84
C VAL A 68 -15.32 -14.74 -7.39
N THR A 69 -15.90 -14.93 -6.21
CA THR A 69 -16.74 -13.93 -5.57
C THR A 69 -16.50 -13.95 -4.07
N SER A 70 -16.78 -12.84 -3.39
CA SER A 70 -16.70 -12.78 -1.94
C SER A 70 -18.06 -12.45 -1.33
N THR A 71 -18.32 -13.02 -0.16
CA THR A 71 -19.50 -12.72 0.67
C THR A 71 -19.25 -13.23 2.08
N ASP A 72 -19.86 -12.59 3.08
CA ASP A 72 -19.79 -13.00 4.49
C ASP A 72 -18.34 -13.24 5.00
N GLY A 73 -17.42 -12.33 4.63
CA GLY A 73 -16.01 -12.41 5.02
C GLY A 73 -15.24 -13.58 4.40
N ARG A 74 -15.78 -14.21 3.36
CA ARG A 74 -15.15 -15.35 2.68
C ARG A 74 -15.03 -15.10 1.18
N ILE A 75 -14.06 -15.77 0.57
CA ILE A 75 -13.93 -15.87 -0.88
C ILE A 75 -14.38 -17.26 -1.30
N PHE A 76 -15.17 -17.32 -2.36
CA PHE A 76 -15.66 -18.54 -3.00
C PHE A 76 -15.07 -18.61 -4.40
N PHE A 77 -14.49 -19.77 -4.74
CA PHE A 77 -13.75 -19.94 -5.96
C PHE A 77 -13.78 -21.39 -6.44
N GLU A 78 -13.43 -21.56 -7.71
CA GLU A 78 -13.31 -22.87 -8.34
C GLU A 78 -11.87 -23.32 -8.47
N LEU A 79 -11.69 -24.64 -8.33
CA LEU A 79 -10.46 -25.31 -8.70
C LEU A 79 -10.76 -26.50 -9.60
N THR A 80 -9.94 -26.64 -10.64
CA THR A 80 -10.04 -27.69 -11.65
C THR A 80 -8.86 -28.65 -11.55
N SER A 81 -9.09 -29.95 -11.44
CA SER A 81 -8.02 -30.97 -11.52
C SER A 81 -7.99 -31.58 -12.92
N GLY A 82 -7.19 -31.01 -13.82
CA GLY A 82 -7.17 -31.40 -15.24
C GLY A 82 -8.57 -31.32 -15.87
N ASN A 83 -8.90 -32.25 -16.78
CA ASN A 83 -10.14 -32.20 -17.56
C ASN A 83 -11.36 -32.88 -16.89
N VAL A 84 -11.42 -33.05 -15.56
CA VAL A 84 -12.45 -33.98 -14.99
C VAL A 84 -13.11 -33.56 -13.68
N SER A 85 -12.50 -32.71 -12.84
CA SER A 85 -13.10 -32.38 -11.53
C SER A 85 -13.00 -30.90 -11.22
N VAL A 86 -14.15 -30.22 -11.18
CA VAL A 86 -14.29 -28.86 -10.64
C VAL A 86 -14.87 -28.96 -9.23
N SER A 87 -14.18 -28.39 -8.26
CA SER A 87 -14.69 -28.25 -6.89
C SER A 87 -14.99 -26.78 -6.62
N LEU A 88 -16.10 -26.52 -5.93
CA LEU A 88 -16.38 -25.21 -5.36
C LEU A 88 -15.79 -25.17 -3.95
N LEU A 89 -14.90 -24.22 -3.70
CA LEU A 89 -14.21 -24.03 -2.43
C LEU A 89 -14.56 -22.67 -1.83
N THR A 90 -14.31 -22.56 -0.53
CA THR A 90 -14.32 -21.30 0.20
C THR A 90 -13.03 -21.13 1.00
N THR A 91 -12.66 -19.89 1.32
CA THR A 91 -11.59 -19.52 2.26
C THR A 91 -11.96 -18.27 3.05
N ASP A 92 -11.59 -18.25 4.33
CA ASP A 92 -11.54 -17.04 5.18
C ASP A 92 -10.10 -16.53 5.35
N GLY A 93 -9.19 -16.93 4.47
CA GLY A 93 -7.77 -16.59 4.57
C GLY A 93 -6.98 -17.41 5.58
N THR A 94 -7.59 -18.41 6.23
CA THR A 94 -6.89 -19.38 7.08
C THR A 94 -6.88 -20.79 6.46
N SER A 95 -5.92 -21.61 6.85
CA SER A 95 -5.82 -23.00 6.36
C SER A 95 -7.02 -23.84 6.79
N GLU A 96 -7.52 -23.62 8.01
CA GLU A 96 -8.66 -24.31 8.62
C GLU A 96 -9.99 -23.89 7.97
N GLY A 97 -10.14 -22.60 7.69
CA GLY A 97 -11.32 -22.06 7.03
C GLY A 97 -11.29 -22.18 5.51
N THR A 98 -10.29 -22.86 4.95
CA THR A 98 -10.22 -23.19 3.52
C THR A 98 -10.67 -24.62 3.27
N PHE A 99 -11.84 -24.83 2.67
CA PHE A 99 -12.38 -26.17 2.42
C PHE A 99 -13.36 -26.20 1.23
N GLY A 100 -13.59 -27.40 0.69
CA GLY A 100 -14.57 -27.62 -0.37
C GLY A 100 -15.99 -27.65 0.17
N ILE A 101 -16.91 -26.96 -0.51
CA ILE A 101 -18.36 -26.96 -0.20
C ILE A 101 -19.17 -27.80 -1.18
N ASN A 102 -18.53 -28.36 -2.21
CA ASN A 102 -19.13 -29.31 -3.16
C ASN A 102 -18.12 -30.35 -3.64
N SER A 103 -18.62 -31.52 -4.05
CA SER A 103 -17.88 -32.55 -4.77
C SER A 103 -18.53 -32.83 -6.12
N TYR A 104 -17.73 -32.85 -7.19
CA TYR A 104 -18.17 -33.23 -8.52
C TYR A 104 -18.05 -34.74 -8.78
N ASP A 105 -19.01 -35.34 -9.48
CA ASP A 105 -18.95 -36.74 -9.92
C ASP A 105 -18.22 -36.86 -11.28
N PRO A 106 -16.98 -37.39 -11.31
CA PRO A 106 -16.15 -37.42 -12.51
C PRO A 106 -16.70 -38.31 -13.63
N ARG A 107 -17.73 -39.13 -13.36
CA ARG A 107 -18.34 -40.01 -14.38
C ARG A 107 -19.09 -39.25 -15.47
N PHE A 108 -19.40 -37.97 -15.26
CA PHE A 108 -20.15 -37.13 -16.20
C PHE A 108 -19.27 -36.26 -17.12
N GLY A 109 -17.93 -36.47 -17.12
CA GLY A 109 -16.98 -35.68 -17.92
C GLY A 109 -16.55 -34.37 -17.23
N PRO A 110 -15.74 -33.51 -17.84
CA PRO A 110 -15.46 -32.17 -17.29
C PRO A 110 -16.74 -31.32 -17.23
N PRO A 111 -17.08 -30.69 -16.10
CA PRO A 111 -18.08 -29.64 -16.12
C PRO A 111 -17.49 -28.37 -16.76
N THR A 112 -18.34 -27.55 -17.36
CA THR A 112 -18.02 -26.15 -17.63
C THR A 112 -17.98 -25.38 -16.30
N ALA A 113 -17.19 -24.32 -16.24
CA ALA A 113 -16.97 -23.52 -15.04
C ALA A 113 -18.31 -23.00 -14.45
N PHE A 114 -18.48 -22.92 -13.12
CA PHE A 114 -19.72 -22.39 -12.52
C PHE A 114 -19.73 -20.86 -12.63
N ASN A 115 -20.82 -20.26 -13.10
CA ASN A 115 -20.98 -18.82 -12.88
C ASN A 115 -21.30 -18.62 -11.39
N LEU A 116 -20.53 -17.81 -10.67
CA LEU A 116 -20.76 -17.49 -9.27
C LEU A 116 -21.17 -16.02 -9.15
N THR A 117 -22.25 -15.75 -8.42
CA THR A 117 -22.71 -14.36 -8.21
C THR A 117 -23.35 -14.23 -6.84
N GLU A 118 -22.92 -13.25 -6.07
CA GLU A 118 -23.57 -12.84 -4.84
C GLU A 118 -24.77 -11.93 -5.16
N VAL A 119 -25.94 -12.26 -4.62
CA VAL A 119 -27.11 -11.37 -4.64
C VAL A 119 -27.83 -11.47 -3.29
N ASN A 120 -27.95 -10.33 -2.59
CA ASN A 120 -28.72 -10.19 -1.35
C ASN A 120 -28.29 -11.17 -0.24
N GLY A 121 -26.98 -11.21 0.04
CA GLY A 121 -26.35 -12.07 1.04
C GLY A 121 -26.38 -13.54 0.70
N SER A 122 -26.57 -13.90 -0.57
CA SER A 122 -26.69 -15.29 -1.01
C SER A 122 -25.83 -15.55 -2.22
N LEU A 123 -25.14 -16.69 -2.20
CA LEU A 123 -24.29 -17.10 -3.31
C LEU A 123 -25.10 -17.95 -4.30
N PHE A 124 -25.20 -17.48 -5.54
CA PHE A 124 -25.83 -18.22 -6.63
C PHE A 124 -24.78 -18.91 -7.49
N ALA A 125 -25.10 -20.12 -7.93
CA ALA A 125 -24.29 -20.90 -8.84
C ALA A 125 -25.15 -21.65 -9.86
N THR A 126 -24.55 -21.96 -10.99
CA THR A 126 -25.14 -22.78 -12.04
C THR A 126 -24.73 -24.24 -11.82
N SER A 127 -25.64 -25.19 -11.73
CA SER A 127 -25.26 -26.62 -11.70
C SER A 127 -25.18 -27.21 -13.10
N PHE A 128 -24.17 -28.04 -13.32
CA PHE A 128 -24.02 -28.92 -14.47
C PHE A 128 -24.23 -30.38 -14.08
N GLN A 129 -24.42 -31.25 -15.08
CA GLN A 129 -24.60 -32.68 -14.87
C GLN A 129 -23.44 -33.27 -14.06
N GLY A 130 -23.72 -33.96 -12.96
CA GLY A 130 -22.70 -34.52 -12.06
C GLY A 130 -22.16 -33.55 -11.01
N SER A 131 -22.46 -32.25 -11.10
CA SER A 131 -22.20 -31.28 -10.02
C SER A 131 -23.39 -31.18 -9.07
N PHE A 132 -23.13 -30.96 -7.78
CA PHE A 132 -24.18 -30.83 -6.77
C PHE A 132 -25.20 -31.97 -6.85
N SER A 133 -24.75 -33.20 -7.15
CA SER A 133 -25.62 -34.38 -7.30
C SER A 133 -26.85 -34.21 -8.21
N SER A 134 -26.82 -33.29 -9.20
CA SER A 134 -27.95 -33.02 -10.11
C SER A 134 -27.83 -33.82 -11.41
N SER A 135 -28.95 -34.39 -11.89
CA SER A 135 -29.03 -34.97 -13.23
C SER A 135 -29.19 -33.92 -14.32
N ASP A 136 -29.79 -32.77 -13.97
CA ASP A 136 -30.23 -31.73 -14.90
C ASP A 136 -29.62 -30.36 -14.54
N PRO A 137 -29.47 -29.43 -15.50
CA PRO A 137 -28.99 -28.08 -15.21
C PRO A 137 -29.94 -27.32 -14.28
N ALA A 138 -29.39 -26.64 -13.27
CA ALA A 138 -30.19 -25.96 -12.27
C ALA A 138 -29.55 -24.65 -11.83
N LEU A 139 -30.39 -23.74 -11.34
CA LEU A 139 -29.96 -22.60 -10.54
C LEU A 139 -29.89 -23.05 -9.08
N ILE A 140 -28.71 -22.94 -8.48
CA ILE A 140 -28.44 -23.33 -7.10
C ILE A 140 -28.14 -22.09 -6.28
N LYS A 141 -28.55 -22.12 -5.01
CA LYS A 141 -28.29 -21.09 -4.01
C LYS A 141 -27.57 -21.73 -2.81
N PHE A 142 -26.54 -21.05 -2.30
CA PHE A 142 -25.86 -21.38 -1.06
C PHE A 142 -26.12 -20.29 -0.02
N ASP A 143 -26.42 -20.72 1.20
CA ASP A 143 -26.27 -19.87 2.38
C ASP A 143 -24.75 -19.71 2.64
N PRO A 144 -24.21 -18.49 2.63
CA PRO A 144 -22.76 -18.28 2.68
C PRO A 144 -22.13 -18.60 4.04
N THR A 145 -22.93 -18.72 5.09
CA THR A 145 -22.46 -18.98 6.46
C THR A 145 -22.52 -20.47 6.81
N THR A 146 -23.64 -21.12 6.48
CA THR A 146 -23.90 -22.54 6.79
C THR A 146 -23.48 -23.47 5.65
N PHE A 147 -23.26 -22.92 4.46
CA PHE A 147 -23.00 -23.64 3.21
C PHE A 147 -24.16 -24.57 2.81
N GLU A 148 -25.34 -24.37 3.40
CA GLU A 148 -26.53 -25.13 3.04
C GLU A 148 -26.92 -24.80 1.60
N ARG A 149 -27.08 -25.87 0.82
CA ARG A 149 -27.46 -25.80 -0.59
C ARG A 149 -28.97 -25.90 -0.74
N THR A 150 -29.53 -25.02 -1.56
CA THR A 150 -30.90 -25.09 -2.06
C THR A 150 -30.92 -25.09 -3.58
N THR A 151 -31.61 -26.07 -4.20
CA THR A 151 -31.96 -25.98 -5.63
C THR A 151 -33.08 -24.96 -5.78
N VAL A 152 -32.83 -23.87 -6.51
CA VAL A 152 -33.82 -22.82 -6.77
C VAL A 152 -34.78 -23.27 -7.86
N LYS A 153 -34.25 -23.76 -8.98
CA LYS A 153 -35.01 -24.24 -10.15
C LYS A 153 -34.13 -25.19 -10.99
N ASP A 154 -34.65 -26.32 -11.45
CA ASP A 154 -33.90 -27.39 -12.14
C ASP A 154 -34.58 -27.92 -13.43
N ASP A 155 -35.60 -27.23 -13.90
CA ASP A 155 -36.45 -27.59 -15.05
C ASP A 155 -36.24 -26.63 -16.24
N PHE A 156 -35.02 -26.11 -16.46
CA PHE A 156 -34.68 -25.23 -17.59
C PHE A 156 -34.51 -25.95 -18.96
N GLY A 157 -35.05 -27.17 -19.11
CA GLY A 157 -35.01 -27.94 -20.35
C GLY A 157 -33.83 -28.90 -20.53
N LEU A 158 -33.75 -29.56 -21.70
CA LEU A 158 -32.78 -30.63 -21.99
C LEU A 158 -31.33 -30.11 -22.13
N ILE A 159 -30.40 -31.00 -21.75
CA ILE A 159 -28.93 -30.85 -21.75
C ILE A 159 -28.34 -30.12 -22.98
N GLY A 160 -27.48 -29.14 -22.70
CA GLY A 160 -26.63 -28.44 -23.68
C GLY A 160 -27.01 -26.99 -23.95
N PHE A 161 -28.29 -26.62 -23.79
CA PHE A 161 -28.80 -25.28 -24.09
C PHE A 161 -29.65 -24.65 -22.96
N GLY A 162 -30.02 -25.41 -21.93
CA GLY A 162 -30.89 -24.96 -20.83
C GLY A 162 -30.20 -24.41 -19.58
N ALA A 163 -28.89 -24.64 -19.40
CA ALA A 163 -28.22 -24.21 -18.17
C ALA A 163 -28.24 -22.68 -18.02
N PRO A 164 -28.57 -22.15 -16.82
CA PRO A 164 -28.34 -20.73 -16.52
C PRO A 164 -26.88 -20.36 -16.80
N VAL A 165 -26.65 -19.24 -17.48
CA VAL A 165 -25.33 -18.64 -17.74
C VAL A 165 -25.42 -17.11 -17.60
N ASN A 166 -24.27 -16.44 -17.54
CA ASN A 166 -24.20 -14.97 -17.40
C ASN A 166 -24.99 -14.46 -16.18
N LEU A 167 -24.78 -15.07 -15.02
CA LEU A 167 -25.40 -14.61 -13.77
C LEU A 167 -24.96 -13.17 -13.48
N THR A 168 -25.91 -12.27 -13.25
CA THR A 168 -25.66 -10.84 -13.01
C THR A 168 -26.65 -10.30 -11.99
N GLY A 169 -26.15 -9.77 -10.87
CA GLY A 169 -26.98 -9.10 -9.87
C GLY A 169 -27.36 -7.68 -10.33
N VAL A 170 -28.63 -7.32 -10.21
CA VAL A 170 -29.12 -5.95 -10.39
C VAL A 170 -30.02 -5.63 -9.20
N GLY A 171 -29.49 -4.85 -8.26
CA GLY A 171 -30.09 -4.70 -6.93
C GLY A 171 -30.30 -6.05 -6.24
N ASN A 172 -31.55 -6.36 -5.85
CA ASN A 172 -31.90 -7.62 -5.18
C ASN A 172 -32.34 -8.74 -6.13
N THR A 173 -32.19 -8.56 -7.45
CA THR A 173 -32.64 -9.51 -8.46
C THR A 173 -31.45 -10.08 -9.20
N LEU A 174 -31.41 -11.40 -9.34
CA LEU A 174 -30.46 -12.09 -10.19
C LEU A 174 -31.02 -12.18 -11.60
N TYR A 175 -30.27 -11.71 -12.59
CA TYR A 175 -30.55 -11.91 -14.02
C TYR A 175 -29.59 -12.95 -14.59
N PHE A 176 -30.04 -13.71 -15.57
CA PHE A 176 -29.25 -14.72 -16.25
C PHE A 176 -29.91 -15.12 -17.56
N VAL A 177 -29.18 -15.90 -18.34
CA VAL A 177 -29.64 -16.45 -19.62
C VAL A 177 -29.88 -17.93 -19.44
N ALA A 178 -31.05 -18.42 -19.83
CA ALA A 178 -31.40 -19.83 -19.76
C ALA A 178 -32.40 -20.21 -20.86
N GLY A 179 -32.45 -21.50 -21.17
CA GLY A 179 -33.51 -22.07 -22.02
C GLY A 179 -34.83 -22.25 -21.26
N GLY A 180 -35.91 -22.52 -21.99
CA GLY A 180 -37.22 -22.82 -21.39
C GLY A 180 -37.44 -24.29 -21.04
N ASP A 181 -38.52 -24.52 -20.29
CA ASP A 181 -38.98 -25.82 -19.77
C ASP A 181 -39.68 -26.71 -20.80
N GLY A 182 -39.62 -26.33 -22.09
CA GLY A 182 -40.53 -26.73 -23.15
C GLY A 182 -41.16 -28.11 -22.97
N THR A 183 -42.40 -28.13 -22.46
CA THR A 183 -43.35 -29.17 -22.86
C THR A 183 -43.39 -29.19 -24.39
N GLU A 184 -43.49 -30.37 -25.01
CA GLU A 184 -43.20 -30.67 -26.43
C GLU A 184 -43.78 -29.72 -27.52
N GLU A 185 -44.58 -28.71 -27.19
CA GLU A 185 -45.16 -27.72 -28.12
C GLU A 185 -44.47 -26.33 -28.19
N GLU A 186 -43.65 -25.89 -27.22
CA GLU A 186 -42.96 -24.58 -27.26
C GLU A 186 -41.53 -24.70 -26.73
N GLN A 187 -40.56 -24.93 -27.63
CA GLN A 187 -39.13 -24.93 -27.30
C GLN A 187 -38.64 -23.48 -27.24
N LEU A 188 -38.79 -22.82 -26.09
CA LEU A 188 -38.11 -21.55 -25.86
C LEU A 188 -36.59 -21.82 -25.79
N ASN A 189 -35.84 -21.22 -26.71
CA ASN A 189 -34.38 -21.25 -26.69
C ASN A 189 -33.84 -20.26 -25.64
N ARG A 190 -32.54 -19.92 -25.68
CA ARG A 190 -31.90 -19.08 -24.66
C ARG A 190 -32.47 -17.67 -24.66
N GLU A 191 -33.12 -17.32 -23.56
CA GLU A 191 -33.77 -16.03 -23.33
C GLU A 191 -33.31 -15.42 -22.00
N LEU A 192 -33.77 -14.20 -21.71
CA LEU A 192 -33.47 -13.49 -20.46
C LEU A 192 -34.41 -13.94 -19.32
N TRP A 193 -33.83 -14.41 -18.23
CA TRP A 193 -34.52 -14.83 -17.00
C TRP A 193 -34.13 -13.97 -15.81
N LYS A 194 -34.96 -14.01 -14.77
CA LYS A 194 -34.67 -13.42 -13.47
C LYS A 194 -35.03 -14.35 -12.31
N SER A 195 -34.43 -14.14 -11.15
CA SER A 195 -34.72 -14.84 -9.90
C SER A 195 -34.59 -13.93 -8.68
N ASP A 196 -35.44 -14.15 -7.67
CA ASP A 196 -35.32 -13.63 -6.31
C ASP A 196 -34.70 -14.65 -5.33
N GLY A 197 -34.24 -15.79 -5.86
CA GLY A 197 -33.73 -16.92 -5.09
C GLY A 197 -34.77 -17.95 -4.67
N THR A 198 -36.00 -17.84 -5.14
CA THR A 198 -37.05 -18.85 -4.97
C THR A 198 -37.48 -19.44 -6.32
N ASN A 199 -37.98 -20.68 -6.33
CA ASN A 199 -38.51 -21.28 -7.56
C ASN A 199 -39.65 -20.43 -8.17
N ALA A 200 -40.54 -19.91 -7.33
CA ALA A 200 -41.69 -19.11 -7.77
C ALA A 200 -41.30 -17.75 -8.34
N GLY A 201 -40.25 -17.12 -7.82
CA GLY A 201 -39.70 -15.87 -8.33
C GLY A 201 -38.71 -16.04 -9.47
N THR A 202 -38.43 -17.29 -9.88
CA THR A 202 -37.56 -17.60 -11.02
C THR A 202 -38.38 -17.73 -12.29
N VAL A 203 -38.38 -16.67 -13.11
CA VAL A 203 -39.31 -16.52 -14.25
C VAL A 203 -38.62 -15.92 -15.47
N LEU A 204 -39.12 -16.28 -16.65
CA LEU A 204 -38.78 -15.64 -17.92
C LEU A 204 -39.14 -14.15 -17.84
N VAL A 205 -38.20 -13.27 -18.21
CA VAL A 205 -38.46 -11.83 -18.24
C VAL A 205 -39.26 -11.48 -19.49
N LYS A 206 -38.77 -11.94 -20.64
CA LYS A 206 -39.37 -11.76 -21.96
C LYS A 206 -38.83 -12.79 -22.93
N ASP A 207 -39.72 -13.32 -23.77
CA ASP A 207 -39.37 -14.01 -25.01
C ASP A 207 -39.07 -12.94 -26.08
N ILE A 208 -37.79 -12.65 -26.31
CA ILE A 208 -37.36 -11.52 -27.17
C ILE A 208 -37.44 -11.92 -28.65
N ASN A 209 -37.15 -13.17 -28.98
CA ASN A 209 -37.24 -13.71 -30.34
C ASN A 209 -38.31 -14.83 -30.38
N PRO A 210 -39.59 -14.47 -30.58
CA PRO A 210 -40.67 -15.43 -30.41
C PRO A 210 -40.60 -16.60 -31.40
N GLY A 211 -40.76 -17.81 -30.89
CA GLY A 211 -40.80 -19.04 -31.69
C GLY A 211 -39.78 -20.07 -31.21
N ASN A 212 -39.16 -20.76 -32.16
CA ASN A 212 -38.12 -21.77 -31.90
C ASN A 212 -36.72 -21.22 -32.15
N ASP A 213 -36.52 -19.90 -32.16
CA ASP A 213 -35.24 -19.24 -32.33
C ASP A 213 -34.80 -18.61 -30.99
N ALA A 214 -33.50 -18.39 -30.79
CA ALA A 214 -32.97 -17.82 -29.55
C ALA A 214 -32.73 -16.32 -29.70
N SER A 215 -32.91 -15.54 -28.64
CA SER A 215 -32.40 -14.17 -28.59
C SER A 215 -30.94 -14.05 -28.15
N ASP A 216 -30.43 -15.09 -27.50
CA ASP A 216 -29.05 -15.22 -27.01
C ASP A 216 -28.53 -13.96 -26.29
N PRO A 217 -29.15 -13.52 -25.17
CA PRO A 217 -28.71 -12.30 -24.51
C PRO A 217 -27.24 -12.40 -24.01
N GLU A 218 -26.46 -11.35 -24.18
CA GLU A 218 -25.04 -11.28 -23.79
C GLU A 218 -24.70 -9.93 -23.15
N ASN A 219 -23.51 -9.83 -22.54
CA ASN A 219 -23.01 -8.59 -21.93
C ASN A 219 -23.96 -7.96 -20.89
N LEU A 220 -24.58 -8.80 -20.06
CA LEU A 220 -25.48 -8.37 -18.99
C LEU A 220 -24.74 -7.42 -18.04
N THR A 221 -25.19 -6.16 -17.99
CA THR A 221 -24.51 -5.06 -17.30
C THR A 221 -25.53 -4.25 -16.51
N ASP A 222 -25.35 -4.13 -15.20
CA ASP A 222 -26.14 -3.19 -14.40
C ASP A 222 -25.69 -1.75 -14.68
N VAL A 223 -26.65 -0.87 -14.94
CA VAL A 223 -26.44 0.58 -14.96
C VAL A 223 -27.51 1.23 -14.09
N ASN A 224 -27.15 1.53 -12.84
CA ASN A 224 -28.03 2.16 -11.85
C ASN A 224 -29.39 1.44 -11.66
N GLY A 225 -29.39 0.12 -11.59
CA GLY A 225 -30.58 -0.70 -11.37
C GLY A 225 -31.39 -1.03 -12.63
N THR A 226 -30.89 -0.63 -13.81
CA THR A 226 -31.43 -1.06 -15.11
C THR A 226 -30.45 -2.01 -15.76
N LEU A 227 -30.91 -3.19 -16.16
CA LEU A 227 -30.08 -4.14 -16.88
C LEU A 227 -29.94 -3.70 -18.34
N TYR A 228 -28.72 -3.57 -18.83
CA TYR A 228 -28.38 -3.44 -20.24
C TYR A 228 -27.73 -4.73 -20.73
N PHE A 229 -27.98 -5.10 -21.97
CA PHE A 229 -27.46 -6.33 -22.59
C PHE A 229 -27.60 -6.23 -24.10
N THR A 230 -27.05 -7.17 -24.84
CA THR A 230 -27.29 -7.31 -26.28
C THR A 230 -28.08 -8.56 -26.58
N ALA A 231 -28.98 -8.50 -27.56
CA ALA A 231 -29.82 -9.61 -27.95
C ALA A 231 -30.32 -9.42 -29.39
N ASP A 232 -30.72 -10.52 -30.02
CA ASP A 232 -31.33 -10.56 -31.35
C ASP A 232 -32.82 -10.88 -31.23
N ASP A 233 -33.70 -10.06 -31.81
CA ASP A 233 -35.15 -10.31 -31.84
C ASP A 233 -35.63 -10.97 -33.14
N GLY A 234 -34.70 -11.45 -33.97
CA GLY A 234 -34.95 -12.04 -35.28
C GLY A 234 -35.33 -11.04 -36.37
N THR A 235 -35.47 -9.75 -36.04
CA THR A 235 -35.90 -8.70 -36.97
C THR A 235 -34.84 -7.61 -37.14
N ASN A 236 -34.24 -7.16 -36.05
CA ASN A 236 -33.29 -6.04 -35.98
C ASN A 236 -31.85 -6.52 -35.78
N GLY A 237 -31.61 -7.84 -35.81
CA GLY A 237 -30.32 -8.46 -35.48
C GLY A 237 -29.87 -8.16 -34.04
N ARG A 238 -28.59 -8.43 -33.75
CA ARG A 238 -28.02 -8.23 -32.41
C ARG A 238 -27.73 -6.76 -32.13
N GLU A 239 -28.53 -6.19 -31.23
CA GLU A 239 -28.53 -4.77 -30.88
C GLU A 239 -28.51 -4.54 -29.37
N LEU A 240 -28.49 -3.28 -28.93
CA LEU A 240 -28.52 -2.90 -27.51
C LEU A 240 -29.97 -2.93 -26.96
N TRP A 241 -30.16 -3.69 -25.88
CA TRP A 241 -31.42 -3.83 -25.15
C TRP A 241 -31.29 -3.36 -23.70
N LYS A 242 -32.44 -3.07 -23.08
CA LYS A 242 -32.53 -2.81 -21.64
C LYS A 242 -33.72 -3.52 -21.01
N SER A 243 -33.67 -3.73 -19.69
CA SER A 243 -34.74 -4.33 -18.91
C SER A 243 -34.82 -3.75 -17.48
N ASP A 244 -36.05 -3.57 -17.00
CA ASP A 244 -36.37 -3.31 -15.58
C ASP A 244 -36.84 -4.59 -14.84
N GLY A 245 -36.73 -5.74 -15.50
CA GLY A 245 -37.19 -7.03 -15.00
C GLY A 245 -38.64 -7.36 -15.32
N THR A 246 -39.34 -6.54 -16.10
CA THR A 246 -40.69 -6.82 -16.59
C THR A 246 -40.71 -6.97 -18.11
N ASN A 247 -41.60 -7.81 -18.63
CA ASN A 247 -41.79 -7.97 -20.08
C ASN A 247 -42.02 -6.63 -20.82
N ALA A 248 -42.76 -5.71 -20.19
CA ALA A 248 -43.05 -4.39 -20.76
C ALA A 248 -41.83 -3.45 -20.75
N GLY A 249 -40.98 -3.53 -19.73
CA GLY A 249 -39.76 -2.73 -19.62
C GLY A 249 -38.56 -3.34 -20.34
N THR A 250 -38.67 -4.58 -20.83
CA THR A 250 -37.65 -5.20 -21.70
C THR A 250 -37.83 -4.79 -23.15
N VAL A 251 -37.00 -3.84 -23.60
CA VAL A 251 -37.16 -3.17 -24.90
C VAL A 251 -35.83 -2.95 -25.60
N LEU A 252 -35.85 -2.97 -26.93
CA LEU A 252 -34.77 -2.51 -27.78
C LEU A 252 -34.50 -1.03 -27.47
N VAL A 253 -33.25 -0.67 -27.22
CA VAL A 253 -32.88 0.73 -26.95
C VAL A 253 -32.82 1.51 -28.26
N LYS A 254 -32.17 0.93 -29.27
CA LYS A 254 -32.03 1.48 -30.62
C LYS A 254 -31.63 0.39 -31.61
N ASP A 255 -32.26 0.40 -32.78
CA ASP A 255 -31.78 -0.31 -33.96
C ASP A 255 -30.64 0.53 -34.60
N ILE A 256 -29.39 0.24 -34.23
CA ILE A 256 -28.24 1.04 -34.69
C ILE A 256 -27.95 0.74 -36.16
N VAL A 257 -28.05 -0.53 -36.60
CA VAL A 257 -27.93 -0.94 -38.00
C VAL A 257 -29.29 -1.32 -38.56
N SER A 258 -29.96 -0.35 -39.18
CA SER A 258 -31.35 -0.50 -39.62
C SER A 258 -31.68 -1.82 -40.34
N GLY A 259 -32.71 -2.51 -39.86
CA GLY A 259 -33.19 -3.79 -40.42
C GLY A 259 -32.44 -4.98 -39.82
N SER A 260 -32.28 -6.07 -40.56
CA SER A 260 -31.70 -7.32 -40.02
C SER A 260 -30.16 -7.28 -39.87
N GLY A 261 -29.55 -6.09 -39.86
CA GLY A 261 -28.12 -5.94 -39.60
C GLY A 261 -27.82 -6.12 -38.13
N SER A 262 -26.56 -6.17 -37.73
CA SER A 262 -26.21 -6.20 -36.29
C SER A 262 -25.12 -5.19 -36.04
N SER A 263 -25.34 -4.31 -35.06
CA SER A 263 -24.32 -3.38 -34.60
C SER A 263 -23.21 -4.03 -33.81
N ASN A 264 -23.43 -5.28 -33.37
CA ASN A 264 -22.51 -6.07 -32.56
C ASN A 264 -22.04 -5.29 -31.33
N ALA A 265 -22.98 -4.62 -30.65
CA ALA A 265 -22.69 -3.87 -29.45
C ALA A 265 -21.95 -4.75 -28.41
N ASN A 266 -20.85 -4.25 -27.87
CA ASN A 266 -19.97 -4.99 -26.97
C ASN A 266 -19.27 -4.05 -25.98
N ASN A 267 -18.49 -4.60 -25.04
CA ASN A 267 -17.73 -3.82 -24.05
C ASN A 267 -18.62 -2.86 -23.25
N LEU A 268 -19.81 -3.31 -22.85
CA LEU A 268 -20.77 -2.51 -22.09
C LEU A 268 -20.14 -2.11 -20.74
N THR A 269 -20.01 -0.81 -20.49
CA THR A 269 -19.34 -0.26 -19.31
C THR A 269 -20.12 0.93 -18.76
N GLN A 270 -20.49 0.88 -17.48
CA GLN A 270 -21.08 2.01 -16.79
C GLN A 270 -20.00 3.06 -16.47
N VAL A 271 -20.28 4.33 -16.79
CA VAL A 271 -19.46 5.49 -16.40
C VAL A 271 -20.40 6.62 -15.98
N ASN A 272 -20.33 7.07 -14.73
CA ASN A 272 -21.18 8.16 -14.21
C ASN A 272 -22.70 8.00 -14.48
N GLY A 273 -23.20 6.76 -14.47
CA GLY A 273 -24.61 6.46 -14.72
C GLY A 273 -25.04 6.55 -16.19
N GLN A 274 -24.09 6.65 -17.12
CA GLN A 274 -24.29 6.44 -18.55
C GLN A 274 -23.67 5.10 -18.94
N LEU A 275 -24.20 4.48 -19.99
CA LEU A 275 -23.59 3.31 -20.59
C LEU A 275 -22.66 3.75 -21.73
N PHE A 276 -21.42 3.29 -21.72
CA PHE A 276 -20.50 3.32 -22.85
C PHE A 276 -20.33 1.92 -23.40
N PHE A 277 -20.14 1.80 -24.71
CA PHE A 277 -20.00 0.52 -25.40
C PHE A 277 -19.37 0.75 -26.77
N THR A 278 -18.95 -0.32 -27.42
CA THR A 278 -18.53 -0.28 -28.82
C THR A 278 -19.62 -0.81 -29.73
N ALA A 279 -19.81 -0.19 -30.90
CA ALA A 279 -20.76 -0.67 -31.91
C ALA A 279 -20.39 -0.15 -33.30
N ASP A 280 -20.90 -0.83 -34.34
CA ASP A 280 -20.85 -0.39 -35.73
C ASP A 280 -22.26 -0.01 -36.22
N ASN A 281 -22.38 1.11 -36.94
CA ASN A 281 -23.64 1.53 -37.58
C ASN A 281 -23.69 1.20 -39.07
N GLY A 282 -22.75 0.39 -39.56
CA GLY A 282 -22.58 0.00 -40.96
C GLY A 282 -21.88 1.04 -41.83
N ASN A 283 -21.59 2.23 -41.30
CA ASN A 283 -20.96 3.35 -42.04
C ASN A 283 -19.67 3.85 -41.40
N ASN A 284 -19.51 3.69 -40.09
CA ASN A 284 -18.37 4.21 -39.32
C ASN A 284 -17.42 3.13 -38.81
N GLY A 285 -17.71 1.85 -39.06
CA GLY A 285 -16.97 0.76 -38.41
C GLY A 285 -17.22 0.73 -36.89
N THR A 286 -16.44 -0.09 -36.19
CA THR A 286 -16.57 -0.25 -34.74
C THR A 286 -15.91 0.91 -34.01
N GLU A 287 -16.74 1.72 -33.37
CA GLU A 287 -16.36 2.98 -32.70
C GLU A 287 -16.93 3.06 -31.28
N LEU A 288 -16.62 4.14 -30.55
CA LEU A 288 -17.13 4.37 -29.19
C LEU A 288 -18.53 4.99 -29.22
N TRP A 289 -19.48 4.35 -28.56
CA TRP A 289 -20.87 4.80 -28.41
C TRP A 289 -21.22 5.03 -26.94
N LYS A 290 -22.29 5.79 -26.73
CA LYS A 290 -22.90 5.96 -25.42
C LYS A 290 -24.41 5.86 -25.48
N SER A 291 -25.04 5.49 -24.35
CA SER A 291 -26.49 5.48 -24.17
C SER A 291 -26.88 5.97 -22.78
N ASN A 292 -28.04 6.62 -22.71
CA ASN A 292 -28.77 6.89 -21.45
C ASN A 292 -30.03 6.00 -21.33
N GLY A 293 -30.16 4.97 -22.16
CA GLY A 293 -31.31 4.08 -22.23
C GLY A 293 -32.46 4.56 -23.11
N THR A 294 -32.28 5.63 -23.89
CA THR A 294 -33.25 6.10 -24.89
C THR A 294 -32.65 6.06 -26.29
N GLU A 295 -33.49 5.93 -27.31
CA GLU A 295 -33.06 5.93 -28.72
C GLU A 295 -32.28 7.22 -29.09
N ASP A 296 -32.82 8.38 -28.71
CA ASP A 296 -32.20 9.69 -28.95
C ASP A 296 -30.88 9.87 -28.20
N GLY A 297 -30.78 9.33 -26.98
CA GLY A 297 -29.57 9.38 -26.17
C GLY A 297 -28.55 8.30 -26.53
N THR A 298 -28.84 7.43 -27.50
CA THR A 298 -27.94 6.38 -27.99
C THR A 298 -27.23 6.87 -29.25
N VAL A 299 -25.98 7.31 -29.09
CA VAL A 299 -25.23 8.05 -30.12
C VAL A 299 -23.77 7.65 -30.19
N LEU A 300 -23.20 7.73 -31.39
CA LEU A 300 -21.77 7.69 -31.63
C LEU A 300 -21.12 8.86 -30.86
N VAL A 301 -20.09 8.57 -30.07
CA VAL A 301 -19.38 9.61 -29.31
C VAL A 301 -18.42 10.36 -30.23
N LYS A 302 -17.64 9.62 -31.01
CA LYS A 302 -16.69 10.15 -31.99
C LYS A 302 -16.39 9.08 -33.04
N ASP A 303 -16.30 9.51 -34.30
CA ASP A 303 -15.74 8.73 -35.41
C ASP A 303 -14.21 8.95 -35.40
N ILE A 304 -13.46 8.10 -34.71
CA ILE A 304 -12.01 8.30 -34.53
C ILE A 304 -11.28 8.06 -35.85
N ILE A 305 -11.63 7.00 -36.60
CA ILE A 305 -11.15 6.77 -37.96
C ILE A 305 -12.25 7.13 -38.96
N ALA A 306 -12.19 8.34 -39.50
CA ALA A 306 -13.23 8.86 -40.37
C ALA A 306 -13.67 7.91 -41.51
N GLY A 307 -14.99 7.72 -41.65
CA GLY A 307 -15.58 6.87 -42.68
C GLY A 307 -15.68 5.40 -42.23
N ASN A 308 -15.62 4.44 -43.14
CA ASN A 308 -15.89 3.03 -42.81
C ASN A 308 -14.74 2.30 -42.07
N GLY A 309 -13.76 3.02 -41.51
CA GLY A 309 -12.63 2.42 -40.80
C GLY A 309 -12.95 2.27 -39.32
N SER A 310 -12.58 1.14 -38.71
CA SER A 310 -12.82 0.93 -37.27
C SER A 310 -11.62 1.35 -36.42
N SER A 311 -11.83 2.21 -35.42
CA SER A 311 -10.84 2.51 -34.37
C SER A 311 -10.67 1.38 -33.36
N ASN A 312 -11.63 0.45 -33.32
CA ASN A 312 -11.70 -0.72 -32.42
C ASN A 312 -11.43 -0.37 -30.94
N PRO A 313 -12.25 0.48 -30.29
CA PRO A 313 -12.06 0.76 -28.87
C PRO A 313 -12.15 -0.52 -28.04
N ASP A 314 -11.25 -0.68 -27.08
CA ASP A 314 -11.25 -1.85 -26.18
C ASP A 314 -10.80 -1.43 -24.77
N LYS A 315 -10.95 -2.32 -23.78
CA LYS A 315 -10.53 -2.10 -22.38
C LYS A 315 -11.19 -0.86 -21.74
N LEU A 316 -12.46 -0.61 -22.08
CA LEU A 316 -13.26 0.48 -21.52
C LEU A 316 -13.27 0.39 -19.99
N THR A 317 -12.72 1.41 -19.34
CA THR A 317 -12.53 1.44 -17.88
C THR A 317 -12.91 2.80 -17.31
N ASP A 318 -13.81 2.82 -16.32
CA ASP A 318 -14.15 4.03 -15.59
C ASP A 318 -13.05 4.38 -14.57
N VAL A 319 -12.51 5.60 -14.66
CA VAL A 319 -11.56 6.16 -13.70
C VAL A 319 -12.13 7.48 -13.21
N ASN A 320 -12.80 7.43 -12.06
CA ASN A 320 -13.48 8.58 -11.42
C ASN A 320 -14.36 9.40 -12.38
N GLY A 321 -15.11 8.71 -13.25
CA GLY A 321 -16.06 9.33 -14.16
C GLY A 321 -15.47 9.75 -15.50
N THR A 322 -14.20 9.49 -15.75
CA THR A 322 -13.56 9.59 -17.06
C THR A 322 -13.36 8.20 -17.63
N LEU A 323 -13.86 7.95 -18.83
CA LEU A 323 -13.66 6.68 -19.51
C LEU A 323 -12.25 6.66 -20.12
N PHE A 324 -11.43 5.68 -19.76
CA PHE A 324 -10.19 5.35 -20.45
C PHE A 324 -10.38 4.10 -21.30
N PHE A 325 -9.69 4.04 -22.44
CA PHE A 325 -9.77 2.92 -23.37
C PHE A 325 -8.58 2.91 -24.32
N ALA A 326 -8.33 1.77 -24.97
CA ALA A 326 -7.36 1.63 -26.04
C ALA A 326 -8.07 1.82 -27.40
N ALA A 327 -7.50 2.59 -28.33
CA ALA A 327 -8.06 2.77 -29.68
C ALA A 327 -7.01 3.21 -30.71
N ASN A 328 -7.31 3.00 -31.99
CA ASN A 328 -6.46 3.40 -33.12
C ASN A 328 -7.05 4.59 -33.89
N ASN A 329 -6.22 5.58 -34.25
CA ASN A 329 -6.61 6.71 -35.11
C ASN A 329 -6.15 6.58 -36.57
N GLY A 330 -5.58 5.45 -36.94
CA GLY A 330 -5.08 5.14 -38.27
C GLY A 330 -3.63 5.59 -38.52
N SER A 331 -3.01 6.40 -37.65
CA SER A 331 -1.61 6.83 -37.79
C SER A 331 -0.69 6.35 -36.67
N ASP A 332 -1.22 6.20 -35.46
CA ASP A 332 -0.42 6.04 -34.24
C ASP A 332 -0.52 4.62 -33.65
N GLY A 333 -1.23 3.70 -34.35
CA GLY A 333 -1.52 2.38 -33.80
C GLY A 333 -2.55 2.43 -32.66
N ILE A 334 -2.69 1.34 -31.90
CA ILE A 334 -3.58 1.27 -30.73
C ILE A 334 -2.89 1.89 -29.53
N GLU A 335 -3.42 3.01 -29.05
CA GLU A 335 -2.82 3.85 -28.00
C GLU A 335 -3.81 4.19 -26.88
N LEU A 336 -3.37 4.93 -25.85
CA LEU A 336 -4.22 5.32 -24.72
C LEU A 336 -5.13 6.51 -25.09
N TRP A 337 -6.44 6.32 -24.97
CA TRP A 337 -7.47 7.34 -25.17
C TRP A 337 -8.29 7.57 -23.91
N LYS A 338 -8.91 8.75 -23.85
CA LYS A 338 -9.93 9.06 -22.84
C LYS A 338 -11.15 9.71 -23.45
N SER A 339 -12.27 9.63 -22.74
CA SER A 339 -13.53 10.28 -23.10
C SER A 339 -14.32 10.72 -21.86
N ASN A 340 -14.96 11.88 -21.97
CA ASN A 340 -16.01 12.33 -21.05
C ASN A 340 -17.43 12.17 -21.65
N GLY A 341 -17.56 11.41 -22.73
CA GLY A 341 -18.81 11.23 -23.48
C GLY A 341 -19.13 12.31 -24.50
N THR A 342 -18.24 13.25 -24.76
CA THR A 342 -18.39 14.24 -25.85
C THR A 342 -17.31 14.05 -26.90
N GLU A 343 -17.62 14.33 -28.16
CA GLU A 343 -16.65 14.26 -29.27
C GLU A 343 -15.37 15.06 -28.98
N SER A 344 -15.51 16.26 -28.42
CA SER A 344 -14.37 17.12 -28.05
C SER A 344 -13.55 16.59 -26.87
N GLY A 345 -14.18 15.85 -25.95
CA GLY A 345 -13.51 15.24 -24.81
C GLY A 345 -12.97 13.85 -25.11
N THR A 346 -13.24 13.29 -26.30
CA THR A 346 -12.68 12.03 -26.79
C THR A 346 -11.36 12.30 -27.52
N VAL A 347 -10.24 12.09 -26.82
CA VAL A 347 -8.90 12.49 -27.27
C VAL A 347 -7.86 11.42 -26.96
N LEU A 348 -6.85 11.35 -27.81
CA LEU A 348 -5.61 10.62 -27.53
C LEU A 348 -4.97 11.24 -26.28
N VAL A 349 -4.68 10.42 -25.28
CA VAL A 349 -3.96 10.85 -24.08
C VAL A 349 -2.48 10.92 -24.38
N LYS A 350 -1.92 9.83 -24.92
CA LYS A 350 -0.52 9.74 -25.29
C LYS A 350 -0.33 8.66 -26.36
N ASP A 351 0.48 8.99 -27.37
CA ASP A 351 1.16 8.02 -28.23
C ASP A 351 2.39 7.52 -27.46
N ILE A 352 2.25 6.39 -26.77
CA ILE A 352 3.29 5.82 -25.90
C ILE A 352 4.41 5.24 -26.77
N ARG A 353 4.05 4.55 -27.87
CA ARG A 353 4.98 3.97 -28.83
C ARG A 353 4.92 4.72 -30.16
N SER A 354 5.79 5.72 -30.28
CA SER A 354 5.78 6.62 -31.44
C SER A 354 5.81 5.89 -32.79
N GLY A 355 4.84 6.23 -33.64
CA GLY A 355 4.73 5.71 -35.02
C GLY A 355 3.48 4.86 -35.22
N GLY A 356 3.43 4.10 -36.33
CA GLY A 356 2.24 3.32 -36.68
C GLY A 356 2.09 1.99 -35.95
N GLU A 357 2.95 1.68 -34.98
CA GLU A 357 2.88 0.46 -34.18
C GLU A 357 2.29 0.78 -32.81
N GLY A 358 1.23 0.09 -32.39
CA GLY A 358 0.60 0.35 -31.09
C GLY A 358 1.40 -0.17 -29.90
N SER A 359 1.05 0.34 -28.71
CA SER A 359 1.71 0.04 -27.44
C SER A 359 1.23 -1.24 -26.73
N SER A 360 0.35 -2.02 -27.36
CA SER A 360 -0.20 -3.29 -26.80
C SER A 360 -0.77 -3.13 -25.38
N LEU A 361 -1.63 -2.14 -25.16
CA LEU A 361 -2.12 -1.82 -23.83
C LEU A 361 -3.04 -2.91 -23.26
N ASP A 362 -2.91 -3.21 -21.96
CA ASP A 362 -3.78 -4.18 -21.26
C ASP A 362 -3.88 -3.87 -19.74
N ASN A 363 -4.66 -4.66 -19.00
CA ASN A 363 -4.79 -4.61 -17.53
C ASN A 363 -5.23 -3.25 -16.95
N PHE A 364 -6.14 -2.54 -17.64
CA PHE A 364 -6.62 -1.23 -17.19
C PHE A 364 -7.29 -1.35 -15.82
N THR A 365 -6.72 -0.65 -14.83
CA THR A 365 -7.11 -0.75 -13.43
C THR A 365 -7.16 0.64 -12.82
N ASN A 366 -8.33 1.04 -12.30
CA ASN A 366 -8.47 2.27 -11.54
C ASN A 366 -7.92 2.07 -10.11
N VAL A 367 -6.93 2.89 -9.73
CA VAL A 367 -6.41 2.96 -8.37
C VAL A 367 -6.52 4.40 -7.88
N ASP A 368 -7.51 4.65 -7.03
CA ASP A 368 -7.79 5.96 -6.41
C ASP A 368 -7.82 7.14 -7.40
N GLY A 369 -8.34 6.92 -8.61
CA GLY A 369 -8.45 7.94 -9.65
C GLY A 369 -7.27 8.06 -10.60
N THR A 370 -6.25 7.21 -10.43
CA THR A 370 -5.16 7.03 -11.39
C THR A 370 -5.39 5.74 -12.16
N LEU A 371 -5.29 5.79 -13.50
CA LEU A 371 -5.28 4.58 -14.30
C LEU A 371 -3.91 3.93 -14.21
N TYR A 372 -3.85 2.67 -13.82
CA TYR A 372 -2.69 1.79 -14.00
C TYR A 372 -2.98 0.77 -15.10
N PHE A 373 -1.99 0.48 -15.91
CA PHE A 373 -2.12 -0.40 -17.08
C PHE A 373 -0.74 -0.90 -17.51
N THR A 374 -0.71 -1.89 -18.40
CA THR A 374 0.53 -2.31 -19.04
C THR A 374 0.66 -1.75 -20.43
N ALA A 375 1.86 -1.35 -20.84
CA ALA A 375 2.15 -0.88 -22.19
C ALA A 375 3.61 -1.09 -22.56
N ASN A 376 3.87 -1.10 -23.88
CA ASN A 376 5.20 -1.23 -24.46
C ASN A 376 5.52 -0.02 -25.33
N ASP A 377 6.51 0.76 -24.93
CA ASP A 377 6.96 1.98 -25.63
C ASP A 377 7.96 1.71 -26.76
N GLY A 378 8.28 0.44 -27.02
CA GLY A 378 9.29 0.01 -27.99
C GLY A 378 10.74 0.09 -27.50
N ILE A 379 10.97 0.51 -26.26
CA ILE A 379 12.29 0.66 -25.64
C ILE A 379 12.43 -0.29 -24.44
N ASN A 380 11.48 -0.25 -23.51
CA ASN A 380 11.53 -0.94 -22.21
C ASN A 380 10.69 -2.24 -22.18
N GLY A 381 10.21 -2.70 -23.35
CA GLY A 381 9.30 -3.85 -23.39
C GLY A 381 7.96 -3.55 -22.72
N THR A 382 7.18 -4.58 -22.40
CA THR A 382 5.89 -4.42 -21.71
C THR A 382 6.12 -4.23 -20.21
N GLU A 383 5.76 -3.06 -19.69
CA GLU A 383 5.99 -2.64 -18.30
C GLU A 383 4.73 -2.04 -17.66
N LEU A 384 4.83 -1.65 -16.39
CA LEU A 384 3.75 -1.00 -15.65
C LEU A 384 3.74 0.51 -15.93
N TRP A 385 2.61 1.01 -16.38
CA TRP A 385 2.37 2.43 -16.68
C TRP A 385 1.24 2.97 -15.82
N LYS A 386 1.25 4.31 -15.64
CA LYS A 386 0.15 5.04 -15.02
C LYS A 386 -0.24 6.26 -15.82
N SER A 387 -1.48 6.71 -15.66
CA SER A 387 -2.02 7.94 -16.27
C SER A 387 -3.01 8.64 -15.35
N ASP A 388 -2.89 9.97 -15.25
CA ASP A 388 -3.89 10.87 -14.69
C ASP A 388 -4.85 11.43 -15.77
N GLY A 389 -4.73 10.94 -17.01
CA GLY A 389 -5.46 11.42 -18.18
C GLY A 389 -4.79 12.57 -18.94
N THR A 390 -3.58 13.00 -18.55
CA THR A 390 -2.77 13.96 -19.31
C THR A 390 -1.59 13.25 -19.99
N ALA A 391 -1.02 13.85 -21.04
CA ALA A 391 0.15 13.29 -21.71
C ALA A 391 1.38 13.30 -20.78
N GLU A 392 1.53 14.35 -19.97
CA GLU A 392 2.61 14.53 -19.00
C GLU A 392 2.50 13.56 -17.82
N GLY A 393 1.29 13.33 -17.31
CA GLY A 393 1.03 12.37 -16.24
C GLY A 393 0.93 10.92 -16.70
N THR A 394 1.03 10.65 -18.00
CA THR A 394 1.11 9.29 -18.56
C THR A 394 2.56 8.85 -18.66
N VAL A 395 3.02 8.07 -17.68
CA VAL A 395 4.44 7.73 -17.50
C VAL A 395 4.62 6.26 -17.14
N LEU A 396 5.78 5.73 -17.53
CA LEU A 396 6.31 4.47 -17.01
C LEU A 396 6.44 4.59 -15.49
N VAL A 397 5.97 3.59 -14.75
CA VAL A 397 6.08 3.56 -13.29
C VAL A 397 7.52 3.21 -12.90
N GLU A 398 8.06 2.13 -13.45
CA GLU A 398 9.45 1.69 -13.32
C GLU A 398 9.76 0.72 -14.47
N ASP A 399 11.01 0.67 -14.91
CA ASP A 399 11.53 -0.37 -15.80
C ASP A 399 11.97 -1.58 -14.96
N ILE A 400 11.00 -2.42 -14.54
CA ILE A 400 11.24 -3.51 -13.58
C ILE A 400 12.23 -4.52 -14.16
N ARG A 401 12.17 -4.81 -15.47
CA ARG A 401 13.15 -5.63 -16.18
C ARG A 401 13.86 -4.82 -17.25
N PRO A 402 15.06 -4.29 -16.95
CA PRO A 402 15.76 -3.40 -17.85
C PRO A 402 15.93 -3.93 -19.28
N GLY A 403 15.48 -3.12 -20.24
CA GLY A 403 15.65 -3.36 -21.68
C GLY A 403 14.39 -3.85 -22.38
N SER A 404 14.53 -4.33 -23.62
CA SER A 404 13.37 -4.52 -24.52
C SER A 404 12.51 -5.76 -24.24
N GLU A 405 12.88 -6.60 -23.26
CA GLU A 405 12.11 -7.81 -22.93
C GLU A 405 10.89 -7.49 -22.07
N GLY A 406 11.00 -6.51 -21.16
CA GLY A 406 9.95 -6.08 -20.24
C GLY A 406 9.58 -7.12 -19.16
N SER A 407 9.02 -6.63 -18.06
CA SER A 407 8.65 -7.45 -16.90
C SER A 407 7.28 -8.13 -17.04
N ASN A 408 6.54 -7.80 -18.09
CA ASN A 408 5.21 -8.31 -18.40
C ASN A 408 4.25 -8.30 -17.19
N PRO A 409 3.96 -7.12 -16.59
CA PRO A 409 3.06 -7.06 -15.45
C PRO A 409 1.68 -7.64 -15.78
N GLY A 410 1.11 -8.40 -14.86
CA GLY A 410 -0.19 -9.03 -15.03
C GLY A 410 -1.05 -8.86 -13.79
N GLN A 411 -2.37 -8.94 -13.99
CA GLN A 411 -3.36 -9.00 -12.90
C GLN A 411 -3.29 -7.83 -11.92
N LEU A 412 -3.10 -6.64 -12.48
CA LEU A 412 -3.16 -5.40 -11.74
C LEU A 412 -4.45 -5.36 -10.93
N THR A 413 -4.30 -5.26 -9.61
CA THR A 413 -5.44 -5.18 -8.71
C THR A 413 -5.24 -4.11 -7.65
N ASN A 414 -6.20 -3.18 -7.60
CA ASN A 414 -6.33 -2.23 -6.52
C ASN A 414 -6.88 -2.90 -5.25
N VAL A 415 -6.20 -2.71 -4.12
CA VAL A 415 -6.62 -3.12 -2.79
C VAL A 415 -6.36 -1.95 -1.84
N ASP A 416 -7.42 -1.27 -1.42
CA ASP A 416 -7.36 -0.09 -0.52
C ASP A 416 -6.33 0.99 -0.92
N GLY A 417 -6.20 1.29 -2.22
CA GLY A 417 -5.23 2.30 -2.68
C GLY A 417 -3.79 1.78 -2.77
N ARG A 418 -3.62 0.46 -2.80
CA ARG A 418 -2.36 -0.20 -3.13
C ARG A 418 -2.57 -1.12 -4.33
N LEU A 419 -1.71 -1.01 -5.33
CA LEU A 419 -1.77 -1.85 -6.51
C LEU A 419 -0.89 -3.08 -6.31
N TYR A 420 -1.45 -4.27 -6.48
CA TYR A 420 -0.73 -5.54 -6.52
C TYR A 420 -0.72 -6.10 -7.93
N PHE A 421 0.37 -6.73 -8.34
CA PHE A 421 0.51 -7.31 -9.68
C PHE A 421 1.62 -8.36 -9.72
N SER A 422 1.66 -9.18 -10.77
CA SER A 422 2.74 -10.13 -11.00
C SER A 422 3.68 -9.64 -12.09
N ALA A 423 5.00 -9.68 -11.90
CA ALA A 423 5.99 -9.23 -12.89
C ALA A 423 7.32 -10.01 -12.75
N ASP A 424 8.10 -10.09 -13.83
CA ASP A 424 9.39 -10.80 -13.91
C ASP A 424 10.56 -9.81 -14.04
N ASP A 425 11.40 -9.70 -13.02
CA ASP A 425 12.58 -8.82 -12.99
C ASP A 425 13.77 -9.33 -13.83
N GLY A 426 13.63 -10.52 -14.42
CA GLY A 426 14.67 -11.19 -15.21
C GLY A 426 15.70 -11.97 -14.38
N VAL A 427 15.56 -12.01 -13.05
CA VAL A 427 16.44 -12.73 -12.12
C VAL A 427 15.74 -13.94 -11.53
N ASN A 428 14.55 -13.75 -10.95
CA ASN A 428 13.85 -14.79 -10.19
C ASN A 428 12.61 -15.34 -10.90
N GLY A 429 12.26 -14.82 -12.08
CA GLY A 429 11.03 -15.14 -12.78
C GLY A 429 9.86 -14.29 -12.29
N GLN A 430 8.62 -14.71 -12.56
CA GLN A 430 7.45 -13.92 -12.20
C GLN A 430 7.15 -13.97 -10.69
N GLU A 431 7.19 -12.81 -10.04
CA GLU A 431 7.00 -12.59 -8.60
C GLU A 431 5.78 -11.69 -8.32
N VAL A 432 5.41 -11.53 -7.05
CA VAL A 432 4.33 -10.60 -6.62
C VAL A 432 4.92 -9.26 -6.17
N TRP A 433 4.50 -8.22 -6.86
CA TRP A 433 4.91 -6.84 -6.65
C TRP A 433 3.77 -5.99 -6.12
N ALA A 434 4.10 -4.90 -5.47
CA ALA A 434 3.15 -3.88 -5.10
C ALA A 434 3.65 -2.46 -5.39
N VAL A 435 2.71 -1.56 -5.63
CA VAL A 435 2.91 -0.11 -5.62
C VAL A 435 1.99 0.47 -4.57
N ASP A 436 2.54 1.12 -3.55
CA ASP A 436 1.75 1.99 -2.69
C ASP A 436 1.30 3.18 -3.54
N THR A 437 -0.01 3.41 -3.62
CA THR A 437 -0.58 4.51 -4.44
C THR A 437 -1.21 5.61 -3.58
N GLY A 438 -1.08 5.48 -2.25
CA GLY A 438 -1.45 6.49 -1.28
C GLY A 438 -0.77 7.84 -1.55
N ASN A 439 -1.48 8.92 -1.18
CA ASN A 439 -1.11 10.33 -1.37
C ASN A 439 0.42 10.54 -1.50
N PRO A 440 0.95 11.10 -2.62
CA PRO A 440 2.39 11.26 -2.86
C PRO A 440 3.13 12.12 -1.82
N ASN A 441 2.41 12.70 -0.86
CA ASN A 441 2.96 13.37 0.31
C ASN A 441 3.30 12.42 1.48
N GLN A 442 2.95 11.13 1.41
CA GLN A 442 3.24 10.12 2.42
C GLN A 442 3.82 8.89 1.72
N VAL A 443 5.14 8.70 1.87
CA VAL A 443 5.82 7.51 1.36
C VAL A 443 6.01 6.55 2.54
N THR A 444 5.45 5.34 2.42
CA THR A 444 5.64 4.28 3.41
C THR A 444 6.78 3.37 2.96
N PHE A 445 7.79 3.20 3.80
CA PHE A 445 8.89 2.27 3.60
C PHE A 445 8.82 1.16 4.65
N SER A 446 8.94 -0.08 4.21
CA SER A 446 9.15 -1.23 5.09
C SER A 446 10.65 -1.49 5.19
N VAL A 447 11.26 -1.30 6.37
CA VAL A 447 12.73 -1.39 6.55
C VAL A 447 13.17 -2.83 6.84
N SER A 448 12.42 -3.84 6.39
CA SER A 448 12.76 -5.25 6.62
C SER A 448 14.09 -5.68 5.97
N ASP A 449 14.63 -4.89 5.05
CA ASP A 449 15.83 -5.21 4.28
C ASP A 449 17.11 -4.45 4.71
N ASN A 450 17.06 -3.53 5.70
CA ASN A 450 18.22 -2.73 6.13
C ASN A 450 19.02 -2.13 4.95
N LYS A 451 18.37 -1.66 3.88
CA LYS A 451 19.06 -1.10 2.71
C LYS A 451 19.04 0.44 2.74
N PRO A 452 20.21 1.08 2.97
CA PRO A 452 20.43 2.51 2.82
C PRO A 452 19.94 3.14 1.50
N SER A 453 19.75 2.35 0.43
CA SER A 453 19.36 2.84 -0.89
C SER A 453 17.94 3.43 -0.96
N ASP A 454 17.07 3.10 -0.03
CA ASP A 454 15.64 3.44 -0.11
C ASP A 454 15.37 4.92 0.18
N PHE A 455 16.24 5.58 0.95
CA PHE A 455 16.17 7.03 1.21
C PHE A 455 16.65 7.88 0.04
N ASN A 456 17.51 7.34 -0.84
CA ASN A 456 18.18 8.10 -1.89
C ASN A 456 17.42 8.15 -3.21
N ASN A 457 16.47 7.24 -3.43
CA ASN A 457 15.73 7.09 -4.68
C ASN A 457 14.34 7.75 -4.69
N VAL A 458 14.03 8.64 -3.72
CA VAL A 458 12.73 9.35 -3.68
C VAL A 458 12.75 10.56 -4.63
N PRO A 459 11.94 10.59 -5.70
CA PRO A 459 11.86 11.76 -6.56
C PRO A 459 11.03 12.88 -5.89
N GLY A 460 11.66 14.03 -5.63
CA GLY A 460 11.03 15.19 -4.99
C GLY A 460 11.35 15.30 -3.48
N LEU A 461 10.83 16.35 -2.83
CA LEU A 461 10.86 16.49 -1.36
C LEU A 461 9.66 15.69 -0.79
N PRO A 462 9.83 14.47 -0.26
CA PRO A 462 8.77 13.80 0.47
C PRO A 462 8.37 14.63 1.70
N LYS A 463 7.08 14.94 1.82
CA LYS A 463 6.54 15.64 3.01
C LYS A 463 6.49 14.74 4.25
N GLN A 464 6.36 13.43 4.05
CA GLN A 464 6.30 12.48 5.15
C GLN A 464 6.86 11.13 4.73
N VAL A 465 7.74 10.59 5.57
CA VAL A 465 8.24 9.22 5.47
C VAL A 465 7.67 8.43 6.65
N THR A 466 6.89 7.39 6.34
CA THR A 466 6.41 6.43 7.33
C THR A 466 7.30 5.20 7.27
N ILE A 467 7.94 4.86 8.37
CA ILE A 467 8.86 3.74 8.49
C ILE A 467 8.20 2.65 9.31
N ILE A 468 8.19 1.43 8.78
CA ILE A 468 7.84 0.22 9.51
C ILE A 468 9.16 -0.37 10.03
N PRO A 469 9.44 -0.29 11.35
CA PRO A 469 10.67 -0.81 11.91
C PRO A 469 10.76 -2.33 11.72
N GLY A 470 11.95 -2.84 11.40
CA GLY A 470 12.22 -4.28 11.31
C GLY A 470 12.18 -4.99 12.68
N GLU A 471 12.52 -6.28 12.73
CA GLU A 471 12.52 -7.10 13.97
C GLU A 471 13.38 -6.52 15.12
N THR A 472 14.36 -5.67 14.81
CA THR A 472 15.25 -5.01 15.78
C THR A 472 14.68 -3.72 16.36
N GLY A 473 13.69 -3.09 15.72
CA GLY A 473 13.18 -1.76 16.08
C GLY A 473 14.08 -0.59 15.65
N ASP A 474 15.24 -0.86 15.04
CA ASP A 474 16.19 0.16 14.58
C ASP A 474 15.85 0.67 13.18
N ILE A 475 16.13 1.95 12.94
CA ILE A 475 16.08 2.60 11.64
C ILE A 475 17.52 2.98 11.27
N GLU A 476 18.14 2.22 10.38
CA GLU A 476 19.52 2.48 9.92
C GLU A 476 19.53 3.55 8.82
N LEU A 477 20.14 4.70 9.11
CA LEU A 477 20.25 5.80 8.17
C LEU A 477 21.44 5.61 7.19
N PRO A 478 21.27 5.95 5.89
CA PRO A 478 22.35 5.89 4.90
C PRO A 478 23.52 6.83 5.21
N THR A 479 24.69 6.51 4.67
CA THR A 479 25.90 7.38 4.73
C THR A 479 25.71 8.75 4.09
N ASP A 480 24.82 8.84 3.11
CA ASP A 480 24.50 10.04 2.35
C ASP A 480 23.07 10.52 2.66
N PHE A 481 22.57 10.18 3.85
CA PHE A 481 21.31 10.67 4.35
C PHE A 481 21.30 12.20 4.32
N ASP A 482 20.42 12.76 3.49
CA ASP A 482 20.21 14.18 3.35
C ASP A 482 18.90 14.54 4.06
N SER A 483 19.03 14.93 5.32
CA SER A 483 17.89 15.26 6.18
C SER A 483 17.03 16.38 5.59
N GLN A 484 17.60 17.27 4.78
CA GLN A 484 16.89 18.39 4.14
C GLN A 484 15.84 17.95 3.10
N LYS A 485 15.77 16.65 2.76
CA LYS A 485 14.76 16.12 1.84
C LYS A 485 13.42 15.83 2.51
N PHE A 486 13.32 15.91 3.84
CA PHE A 486 12.17 15.40 4.59
C PHE A 486 11.51 16.49 5.44
N GLU A 487 10.17 16.56 5.48
CA GLU A 487 9.44 17.40 6.45
C GLU A 487 9.05 16.61 7.72
N SER A 488 8.94 15.27 7.64
CA SER A 488 8.63 14.42 8.80
C SER A 488 9.09 12.96 8.65
N ILE A 489 9.45 12.33 9.78
CA ILE A 489 9.82 10.91 9.89
C ILE A 489 8.94 10.27 10.98
N VAL A 490 8.19 9.23 10.63
CA VAL A 490 7.21 8.58 11.52
C VAL A 490 7.51 7.09 11.65
N ALA A 491 7.69 6.59 12.88
CA ALA A 491 7.67 5.16 13.15
C ALA A 491 6.23 4.68 13.46
N ILE A 492 5.79 3.57 12.86
CA ILE A 492 4.50 2.94 13.21
C ILE A 492 4.65 2.15 14.51
N ASP A 493 3.71 2.37 15.43
CA ASP A 493 3.63 1.71 16.74
C ASP A 493 3.44 0.19 16.60
N GLY A 494 4.31 -0.60 17.24
CA GLY A 494 4.30 -2.07 17.13
C GLY A 494 5.67 -2.75 16.91
N ALA A 495 6.78 -2.01 16.95
CA ALA A 495 8.12 -2.61 16.91
C ALA A 495 8.29 -3.57 18.10
N ASN A 496 8.40 -4.87 17.85
CA ASN A 496 8.81 -5.85 18.87
C ASN A 496 10.34 -5.91 18.94
N GLY A 497 11.01 -4.76 19.03
CA GLY A 497 12.46 -4.69 19.13
C GLY A 497 12.93 -5.38 20.40
N THR A 498 13.89 -6.30 20.29
CA THR A 498 14.32 -7.17 21.40
C THR A 498 15.13 -6.46 22.49
N GLY A 499 15.42 -5.16 22.36
CA GLY A 499 16.30 -4.44 23.27
C GLY A 499 17.69 -5.06 23.27
N GLY A 500 18.60 -4.54 22.46
CA GLY A 500 19.96 -5.08 22.41
C GLY A 500 20.99 -4.14 21.86
N SER A 501 22.04 -3.93 22.65
CA SER A 501 23.30 -3.28 22.29
C SER A 501 23.99 -4.03 21.14
N ALA A 502 23.97 -3.44 19.95
CA ALA A 502 24.84 -3.84 18.85
C ALA A 502 26.08 -2.93 18.86
N THR A 503 26.99 -3.25 19.78
CA THR A 503 28.35 -2.70 19.97
C THR A 503 28.41 -1.21 20.33
N GLY A 504 28.52 -0.92 21.63
CA GLY A 504 29.12 0.32 22.13
C GLY A 504 28.19 1.36 22.77
N GLY A 505 26.89 1.09 22.95
CA GLY A 505 25.97 2.03 23.60
C GLY A 505 24.94 1.37 24.54
N PRO A 506 24.13 2.16 25.26
CA PRO A 506 23.17 1.68 26.25
C PRO A 506 22.08 0.77 25.65
N ASP A 507 21.55 -0.16 26.46
CA ASP A 507 20.42 -1.01 26.07
C ASP A 507 19.12 -0.20 26.08
N PHE A 508 18.46 -0.11 24.92
CA PHE A 508 17.20 0.64 24.77
C PHE A 508 15.98 -0.19 25.21
N PRO A 509 14.91 0.45 25.74
CA PRO A 509 13.67 -0.24 26.06
C PRO A 509 13.08 -0.95 24.84
N ALA A 510 12.61 -2.19 25.02
CA ALA A 510 11.95 -2.96 23.97
C ALA A 510 10.79 -2.18 23.35
N GLY A 511 10.78 -2.09 22.02
CA GLY A 511 9.79 -1.36 21.23
C GLY A 511 10.02 0.14 21.04
N SER A 512 11.20 0.64 21.42
CA SER A 512 11.63 2.00 21.08
C SER A 512 12.14 2.06 19.63
N ALA A 513 11.63 2.99 18.82
CA ALA A 513 12.21 3.26 17.50
C ALA A 513 13.44 4.16 17.63
N VAL A 514 14.57 3.76 17.04
CA VAL A 514 15.85 4.48 17.16
C VAL A 514 16.42 4.80 15.77
N LEU A 515 16.77 6.06 15.53
CA LEU A 515 17.57 6.47 14.36
C LEU A 515 19.05 6.18 14.64
N ARG A 516 19.72 5.39 13.79
CA ARG A 516 21.12 4.95 14.01
C ARG A 516 21.97 5.02 12.75
N ASP A 517 23.28 5.25 12.94
CA ASP A 517 24.25 5.13 11.85
C ASP A 517 24.43 3.66 11.43
N ALA A 518 24.24 3.38 10.15
CA ALA A 518 24.46 2.08 9.53
C ALA A 518 25.93 1.63 9.54
N ASN A 519 26.91 2.53 9.74
CA ASN A 519 28.34 2.25 9.53
C ASN A 519 29.19 2.14 10.80
N LYS A 520 28.61 2.43 11.98
CA LYS A 520 29.20 2.15 13.30
C LYS A 520 30.63 2.69 13.45
N GLY A 521 30.89 3.94 13.05
CA GLY A 521 32.24 4.50 13.18
C GLY A 521 32.64 5.60 12.19
N ARG A 522 31.70 6.30 11.55
CA ARG A 522 32.01 7.41 10.62
C ARG A 522 31.27 8.67 11.02
N ASP A 523 31.97 9.79 10.88
CA ASP A 523 31.48 11.15 11.10
C ASP A 523 30.16 11.42 10.33
N ASN A 524 29.09 11.60 11.09
CA ASN A 524 27.75 11.91 10.64
C ASN A 524 27.52 13.42 10.58
N ASN A 525 26.60 13.85 9.72
CA ASN A 525 26.17 15.25 9.66
C ASN A 525 24.64 15.31 9.53
N TRP A 526 23.94 15.10 10.63
CA TRP A 526 22.49 15.04 10.68
C TRP A 526 21.90 16.35 11.19
N ASP A 527 20.85 16.83 10.51
CA ASP A 527 20.14 18.05 10.86
C ASP A 527 18.63 17.84 10.83
N PHE A 528 18.02 17.68 12.00
CA PHE A 528 16.60 17.43 12.18
C PHE A 528 15.81 18.70 12.51
N SER A 529 16.43 19.89 12.46
CA SER A 529 15.82 21.15 12.93
C SER A 529 14.52 21.55 12.22
N GLU A 530 14.30 21.09 10.99
CA GLU A 530 13.06 21.33 10.23
C GLU A 530 12.20 20.06 10.07
N ILE A 531 12.50 19.00 10.82
CA ILE A 531 11.90 17.66 10.66
C ILE A 531 11.04 17.31 11.87
N ASP A 532 9.79 16.95 11.62
CA ASP A 532 8.87 16.45 12.64
C ASP A 532 9.11 14.94 12.88
N LEU A 533 9.80 14.59 13.97
CA LEU A 533 10.09 13.22 14.39
C LEU A 533 8.94 12.65 15.23
N LYS A 534 8.22 11.64 14.71
CA LYS A 534 7.07 11.02 15.41
C LYS A 534 7.35 9.59 15.79
N ASN A 535 7.09 9.29 17.05
CA ASN A 535 7.33 7.97 17.64
C ASN A 535 8.80 7.50 17.52
N ILE A 536 9.73 8.44 17.32
CA ILE A 536 11.16 8.19 17.41
C ILE A 536 11.55 8.45 18.85
N ALA A 537 12.16 7.46 19.49
CA ALA A 537 12.52 7.54 20.90
C ALA A 537 13.94 8.08 21.09
N TYR A 538 14.88 7.74 20.18
CA TYR A 538 16.29 8.09 20.31
C TYR A 538 16.94 8.39 18.95
N ILE A 539 17.92 9.29 18.97
CA ILE A 539 18.89 9.54 17.90
C ILE A 539 20.26 9.06 18.40
N ASN A 540 20.97 8.23 17.63
CA ASN A 540 22.23 7.63 18.07
C ASN A 540 23.29 7.65 16.95
N GLY A 541 24.33 8.47 17.13
CA GLY A 541 25.47 8.62 16.21
C GLY A 541 26.41 7.41 16.18
N ARG A 542 26.45 6.65 17.29
CA ARG A 542 27.28 5.47 17.56
C ARG A 542 28.76 5.78 17.69
N GLY A 543 29.44 6.08 16.60
CA GLY A 543 30.87 6.30 16.66
C GLY A 543 31.36 7.03 15.42
N GLY A 544 32.45 7.77 15.55
CA GLY A 544 32.81 8.82 14.60
C GLY A 544 32.72 10.18 15.29
N ASN A 545 33.20 11.22 14.62
CA ASN A 545 33.06 12.60 15.10
C ASN A 545 31.81 13.21 14.47
N ASP A 546 30.69 13.11 15.17
CA ASP A 546 29.37 13.35 14.62
C ASP A 546 28.90 14.79 14.84
N ARG A 547 28.20 15.35 13.85
CA ARG A 547 27.39 16.56 14.03
C ARG A 547 25.92 16.17 14.02
N ILE A 548 25.25 16.33 15.15
CA ILE A 548 23.83 15.99 15.31
C ILE A 548 23.08 17.24 15.77
N ILE A 549 22.06 17.64 15.02
CA ILE A 549 21.12 18.67 15.43
C ILE A 549 19.74 18.03 15.58
N GLY A 550 19.18 18.12 16.78
CA GLY A 550 17.83 17.67 17.13
C GLY A 550 16.73 18.40 16.36
N SER A 551 15.50 18.02 16.65
CA SER A 551 14.28 18.63 16.17
C SER A 551 13.95 19.91 16.93
N GLU A 552 12.70 20.35 16.90
CA GLU A 552 12.19 21.47 17.72
C GLU A 552 11.30 20.96 18.88
N ALA A 553 11.26 19.64 19.08
CA ALA A 553 10.61 18.96 20.20
C ALA A 553 11.69 18.35 21.11
N GLY A 554 11.31 17.96 22.33
CA GLY A 554 12.25 17.32 23.26
C GLY A 554 12.74 15.96 22.71
N ASP A 555 14.05 15.86 22.53
CA ASP A 555 14.74 14.73 21.91
C ASP A 555 15.62 13.98 22.91
N ASN A 556 15.83 12.68 22.67
CA ASN A 556 16.89 11.92 23.35
C ASN A 556 18.01 11.64 22.36
N ILE A 557 19.19 12.22 22.57
CA ILE A 557 20.31 12.17 21.65
C ILE A 557 21.53 11.53 22.33
N LEU A 558 22.15 10.58 21.63
CA LEU A 558 23.39 9.93 22.03
C LEU A 558 24.44 10.17 20.94
N GLY A 559 25.53 10.86 21.27
CA GLY A 559 26.67 11.07 20.35
C GLY A 559 27.36 9.75 20.04
N GLY A 560 27.88 9.11 21.08
CA GLY A 560 28.46 7.79 21.03
C GLY A 560 29.95 7.81 21.33
N ALA A 561 30.81 7.67 20.33
CA ALA A 561 32.25 7.58 20.54
C ALA A 561 32.98 8.42 19.50
N GLY A 562 33.74 9.42 19.94
CA GLY A 562 34.44 10.35 19.06
C GLY A 562 34.41 11.76 19.64
N TRP A 563 34.60 12.75 18.79
CA TRP A 563 34.41 14.16 19.15
C TRP A 563 33.14 14.67 18.48
N ASP A 564 32.06 14.67 19.23
CA ASP A 564 30.72 14.95 18.76
C ASP A 564 30.34 16.43 19.00
N ASN A 565 29.50 16.94 18.11
CA ASN A 565 28.98 18.31 18.16
C ASN A 565 27.46 18.25 18.07
N ILE A 566 26.83 18.29 19.23
CA ILE A 566 25.41 18.00 19.42
C ILE A 566 24.67 19.28 19.79
N ARG A 567 23.48 19.48 19.20
CA ARG A 567 22.58 20.58 19.54
C ARG A 567 21.13 20.13 19.61
N GLY A 568 20.47 20.32 20.76
CA GLY A 568 19.05 19.97 20.97
C GLY A 568 18.06 20.86 20.21
N ASN A 569 18.26 22.19 20.29
CA ASN A 569 17.42 23.28 19.74
C ASN A 569 16.29 23.73 20.68
N LYS A 570 15.07 23.24 20.51
CA LYS A 570 13.93 23.64 21.34
C LYS A 570 13.29 22.39 21.90
N GLY A 571 12.76 22.50 23.11
CA GLY A 571 12.17 21.36 23.81
C GLY A 571 13.05 20.98 24.98
N ASP A 572 12.51 20.16 25.88
CA ASP A 572 13.29 19.64 27.01
C ASP A 572 14.06 18.42 26.49
N ASP A 573 15.34 18.62 26.16
CA ASP A 573 16.20 17.62 25.51
C ASP A 573 16.99 16.81 26.56
N THR A 574 17.29 15.55 26.24
CA THR A 574 18.25 14.74 26.98
C THR A 574 19.38 14.34 26.05
N ILE A 575 20.59 14.83 26.31
CA ILE A 575 21.74 14.68 25.44
C ILE A 575 22.90 14.07 26.22
N GLU A 576 23.46 13.01 25.68
CA GLU A 576 24.64 12.30 26.19
C GLU A 576 25.70 12.32 25.09
N GLY A 577 26.87 12.89 25.38
CA GLY A 577 28.00 12.95 24.46
C GLY A 577 28.54 11.56 24.17
N GLY A 578 28.91 10.86 25.23
CA GLY A 578 29.58 9.57 25.17
C GLY A 578 31.08 9.78 25.27
N THR A 579 31.88 8.87 24.71
CA THR A 579 33.34 8.91 24.94
C THR A 579 34.03 9.91 24.01
N GLY A 580 34.91 10.74 24.58
CA GLY A 580 35.77 11.71 23.89
C GLY A 580 35.30 13.16 24.05
N ASP A 581 36.20 14.13 23.84
CA ASP A 581 35.91 15.57 24.00
C ASP A 581 34.72 16.06 23.13
N ASP A 582 33.56 16.21 23.75
CA ASP A 582 32.30 16.53 23.10
C ASP A 582 31.87 17.98 23.31
N VAL A 583 31.05 18.47 22.38
CA VAL A 583 30.43 19.80 22.48
C VAL A 583 28.92 19.68 22.40
N ILE A 584 28.27 19.88 23.53
CA ILE A 584 26.84 19.69 23.72
C ILE A 584 26.15 21.03 23.98
N ARG A 585 25.07 21.29 23.25
CA ARG A 585 24.26 22.51 23.43
C ARG A 585 22.77 22.17 23.53
N GLY A 586 22.16 22.40 24.69
CA GLY A 586 20.71 22.22 24.89
C GLY A 586 19.89 23.20 24.06
N GLN A 587 20.23 24.49 24.19
CA GLN A 587 19.59 25.67 23.59
C GLN A 587 18.36 26.16 24.36
N ALA A 588 17.13 25.73 24.07
CA ALA A 588 15.94 26.32 24.70
C ALA A 588 14.95 25.26 25.18
N GLY A 589 14.75 25.19 26.49
CA GLY A 589 14.04 24.11 27.16
C GLY A 589 14.73 23.81 28.47
N ASN A 590 14.18 22.90 29.27
CA ASN A 590 14.87 22.43 30.47
C ASN A 590 15.61 21.14 30.10
N ASP A 591 16.89 21.29 29.78
CA ASP A 591 17.70 20.24 29.16
C ASP A 591 18.48 19.43 30.21
N LEU A 592 18.73 18.16 29.91
CA LEU A 592 19.65 17.30 30.65
C LEU A 592 20.86 16.99 29.76
N LEU A 593 22.01 17.55 30.11
CA LEU A 593 23.26 17.41 29.36
C LEU A 593 24.25 16.59 30.18
N LEU A 594 24.68 15.46 29.62
CA LEU A 594 25.66 14.55 30.19
C LEU A 594 26.86 14.47 29.25
N GLY A 595 28.06 14.70 29.77
CA GLY A 595 29.29 14.50 29.00
C GLY A 595 29.41 13.04 28.55
N GLU A 596 29.31 12.13 29.51
CA GLU A 596 29.69 10.74 29.34
C GLU A 596 28.57 9.71 29.54
N ILE A 597 28.86 8.45 29.15
CA ILE A 597 28.03 7.28 29.45
C ILE A 597 28.30 6.75 30.86
N GLU A 598 27.24 6.61 31.67
CA GLU A 598 27.33 6.08 33.03
C GLU A 598 28.05 4.71 33.07
N GLY A 599 29.16 4.64 33.81
CA GLY A 599 29.85 3.38 34.11
C GLY A 599 30.91 2.94 33.09
N ILE A 600 31.24 3.77 32.10
CA ILE A 600 32.42 3.60 31.24
C ILE A 600 33.51 4.55 31.75
N PRO A 601 34.54 4.05 32.49
CA PRO A 601 35.62 4.91 32.94
C PRO A 601 36.52 5.24 31.74
N THR A 602 36.35 6.43 31.20
CA THR A 602 37.30 7.10 30.31
C THR A 602 38.19 8.01 31.15
N GLU A 603 39.46 8.15 30.78
CA GLU A 603 40.39 9.08 31.44
C GLU A 603 40.66 10.23 30.47
N ASN A 604 40.29 11.46 30.85
CA ASN A 604 40.55 12.74 30.16
C ASN A 604 39.69 13.05 28.91
N ASP A 605 38.37 12.88 29.00
CA ASP A 605 37.45 13.33 27.96
C ASP A 605 36.91 14.71 28.41
N ASP A 606 37.45 15.79 27.82
CA ASP A 606 37.20 17.16 28.28
C ASP A 606 36.01 17.78 27.52
N ASP A 607 34.85 17.90 28.15
CA ASP A 607 33.60 18.28 27.47
C ASP A 607 33.24 19.76 27.59
N ILE A 608 32.40 20.23 26.65
CA ILE A 608 31.78 21.56 26.71
C ILE A 608 30.26 21.40 26.68
N LEU A 609 29.62 21.69 27.80
CA LEU A 609 28.16 21.62 27.97
C LEU A 609 27.59 23.05 28.11
N ASP A 610 26.64 23.40 27.25
CA ASP A 610 25.94 24.69 27.24
C ASP A 610 24.42 24.47 27.29
N GLY A 611 23.81 24.68 28.45
CA GLY A 611 22.37 24.51 28.69
C GLY A 611 21.55 25.46 27.82
N GLY A 612 21.80 26.76 27.98
CA GLY A 612 21.25 27.78 27.11
C GLY A 612 20.13 28.56 27.80
N ALA A 613 18.87 28.23 27.57
CA ALA A 613 17.73 28.96 28.11
C ALA A 613 16.67 27.99 28.66
N GLY A 614 16.46 28.03 29.97
CA GLY A 614 15.58 27.14 30.71
C GLY A 614 16.25 26.75 32.03
N ASP A 615 15.62 25.87 32.79
CA ASP A 615 16.18 25.38 34.05
C ASP A 615 16.93 24.05 33.76
N ASP A 616 18.21 24.14 33.43
CA ASP A 616 18.98 23.02 32.86
C ASP A 616 19.71 22.17 33.92
N VAL A 617 20.08 20.94 33.56
CA VAL A 617 20.91 20.05 34.38
C VAL A 617 22.15 19.63 33.59
N LEU A 618 23.33 19.96 34.10
CA LEU A 618 24.61 19.69 33.46
C LEU A 618 25.50 18.82 34.36
N ASP A 619 26.03 17.73 33.81
CA ASP A 619 26.99 16.84 34.47
C ASP A 619 28.08 16.46 33.45
N GLY A 620 29.27 17.06 33.60
CA GLY A 620 30.42 16.78 32.72
C GLY A 620 31.03 15.40 32.99
N GLN A 621 30.93 14.91 34.22
CA GLN A 621 31.47 13.62 34.68
C GLN A 621 32.99 13.59 34.78
N ASN A 622 33.71 12.80 33.97
CA ASN A 622 35.18 12.68 34.09
C ASN A 622 35.83 13.64 33.09
N GLY A 623 36.99 14.21 33.40
CA GLY A 623 37.68 15.15 32.51
C GLY A 623 37.65 16.59 33.03
N ASP A 624 38.42 17.48 32.39
CA ASP A 624 38.45 18.91 32.74
C ASP A 624 37.34 19.66 31.97
N ASP A 625 36.11 19.67 32.51
CA ASP A 625 34.93 20.11 31.76
C ASP A 625 34.66 21.62 31.79
N ILE A 626 33.90 22.10 30.80
CA ILE A 626 33.34 23.47 30.76
C ILE A 626 31.82 23.39 30.79
N LEU A 627 31.23 23.90 31.88
CA LEU A 627 29.78 23.91 32.09
C LEU A 627 29.24 25.34 32.04
N ILE A 628 28.26 25.59 31.17
CA ILE A 628 27.61 26.88 30.95
C ILE A 628 26.11 26.66 31.14
N GLY A 629 25.52 27.23 32.21
CA GLY A 629 24.08 27.06 32.47
C GLY A 629 23.25 27.92 31.53
N GLY A 630 23.64 29.18 31.37
CA GLY A 630 22.93 30.15 30.56
C GLY A 630 21.85 30.89 31.35
N ALA A 631 20.61 30.83 30.87
CA ALA A 631 19.52 31.63 31.36
C ALA A 631 18.42 30.75 31.98
N GLY A 632 18.38 30.69 33.30
CA GLY A 632 17.29 30.11 34.06
C GLY A 632 17.77 29.75 35.44
N LYS A 633 17.32 28.61 35.98
CA LYS A 633 17.82 28.07 37.23
C LYS A 633 18.50 26.74 36.98
N ASP A 634 19.81 26.81 36.85
CA ASP A 634 20.58 25.69 36.34
C ASP A 634 21.17 24.86 37.47
N LYS A 635 21.31 23.56 37.22
CA LYS A 635 21.90 22.60 38.14
C LYS A 635 23.19 22.05 37.58
N PHE A 636 24.28 22.36 38.26
CA PHE A 636 25.60 21.81 37.96
C PHE A 636 25.84 20.62 38.89
N ILE A 637 25.79 19.42 38.34
CA ILE A 637 26.07 18.21 39.08
C ILE A 637 27.59 18.02 39.09
N LEU A 638 28.13 17.92 40.29
CA LEU A 638 29.49 17.43 40.49
C LEU A 638 29.34 15.95 40.86
N SER A 639 29.58 15.08 39.89
CA SER A 639 29.64 13.61 40.03
C SER A 639 31.09 13.11 39.93
N GLY A 640 31.42 11.94 40.49
CA GLY A 640 32.74 11.32 40.25
C GLY A 640 33.99 12.07 40.77
N ASP A 641 35.09 11.90 40.03
CA ASP A 641 36.34 12.67 40.16
C ASP A 641 36.20 13.94 39.30
N PHE A 642 36.07 15.11 39.93
CA PHE A 642 35.69 16.40 39.27
C PHE A 642 36.83 17.12 38.51
N ASP A 643 37.93 16.41 38.27
CA ASP A 643 39.23 16.90 37.80
C ASP A 643 39.44 18.43 37.92
N ARG A 644 39.38 19.19 36.83
CA ARG A 644 39.44 20.67 36.85
C ARG A 644 38.31 21.33 36.08
N ASP A 645 37.08 21.02 36.48
CA ASP A 645 35.88 21.59 35.87
C ASP A 645 35.79 23.12 36.03
N THR A 646 35.17 23.76 35.06
CA THR A 646 34.90 25.19 35.04
C THR A 646 33.42 25.47 34.80
N ILE A 647 32.74 26.01 35.81
CA ILE A 647 31.41 26.59 35.68
C ILE A 647 31.57 28.06 35.28
N VAL A 648 30.97 28.47 34.16
CA VAL A 648 31.31 29.75 33.49
C VAL A 648 30.47 30.94 33.95
N ASP A 649 29.19 30.75 34.24
CA ASP A 649 28.23 31.84 34.32
C ASP A 649 27.31 31.81 35.55
N PHE A 650 27.72 31.09 36.59
CA PHE A 650 26.95 30.84 37.81
C PHE A 650 26.32 32.11 38.41
N VAL A 651 25.01 32.04 38.66
CA VAL A 651 24.19 33.08 39.26
C VAL A 651 23.68 32.63 40.63
N LEU A 652 24.25 33.24 41.67
CA LEU A 652 23.81 33.00 43.06
C LEU A 652 22.31 33.28 43.23
N ASP A 653 21.62 32.42 43.99
CA ASP A 653 20.17 32.43 44.24
C ASP A 653 19.27 32.07 43.03
N GLN A 654 19.85 31.74 41.87
CA GLN A 654 19.15 31.14 40.73
C GLN A 654 19.64 29.72 40.48
N ASP A 655 20.97 29.56 40.41
CA ASP A 655 21.59 28.28 40.09
C ASP A 655 21.97 27.49 41.34
N GLU A 656 22.16 26.18 41.16
CA GLU A 656 22.46 25.21 42.20
C GLU A 656 23.62 24.30 41.78
N ILE A 657 24.62 24.16 42.65
CA ILE A 657 25.65 23.12 42.53
C ILE A 657 25.23 21.94 43.39
N ILE A 658 25.09 20.77 42.78
CA ILE A 658 24.74 19.52 43.44
C ILE A 658 26.00 18.65 43.52
N ASN A 659 26.62 18.61 44.69
CA ASN A 659 27.73 17.69 44.95
C ASN A 659 27.18 16.32 45.34
N THR A 660 27.26 15.36 44.41
CA THR A 660 26.82 13.97 44.64
C THR A 660 27.94 13.07 45.17
N SER A 661 29.19 13.56 45.23
CA SER A 661 30.28 12.83 45.86
C SER A 661 30.13 12.74 47.38
N ASP A 662 30.88 11.83 47.98
CA ASP A 662 31.05 11.74 49.44
C ASP A 662 32.08 12.75 50.00
N ARG A 663 32.64 13.62 49.15
CA ARG A 663 33.71 14.57 49.48
C ARG A 663 33.12 15.93 49.90
N SER A 664 33.67 16.51 50.95
CA SER A 664 33.32 17.86 51.42
C SER A 664 34.32 18.91 50.95
N VAL A 665 33.87 20.16 50.78
CA VAL A 665 34.76 21.27 50.42
C VAL A 665 35.83 21.49 51.50
N LYS A 666 37.09 21.50 51.08
CA LYS A 666 38.28 21.68 51.92
C LYS A 666 38.71 23.15 51.99
N ASP A 667 38.75 23.82 50.85
CA ASP A 667 39.17 25.22 50.74
C ASP A 667 38.50 25.91 49.54
N VAL A 668 38.19 27.19 49.69
CA VAL A 668 37.61 28.05 48.65
C VAL A 668 38.43 29.33 48.57
N VAL A 669 39.13 29.51 47.45
CA VAL A 669 40.07 30.62 47.24
C VAL A 669 39.66 31.41 46.00
N LEU A 670 39.76 32.74 46.04
CA LEU A 670 39.60 33.56 44.84
C LEU A 670 40.58 33.10 43.75
N GLY A 671 40.06 32.90 42.55
CA GLY A 671 40.78 32.40 41.39
C GLY A 671 41.72 33.45 40.76
N SER A 672 42.20 33.14 39.56
CA SER A 672 43.17 33.99 38.84
C SER A 672 42.62 35.35 38.43
N ASP A 673 41.31 35.42 38.21
CA ASP A 673 40.58 36.66 37.92
C ASP A 673 39.64 36.98 39.09
N SER A 674 39.33 38.26 39.29
CA SER A 674 38.65 38.72 40.51
C SER A 674 37.24 38.15 40.70
N ASP A 675 36.66 37.56 39.66
CA ASP A 675 35.27 37.09 39.60
C ASP A 675 35.18 35.56 39.46
N SER A 676 36.25 34.84 39.82
CA SER A 676 36.24 33.37 39.89
C SER A 676 36.66 32.86 41.26
N PHE A 677 36.17 31.67 41.62
CA PHE A 677 36.53 30.96 42.84
C PHE A 677 36.97 29.54 42.53
N ASN A 678 38.10 29.15 43.08
CA ASN A 678 38.60 27.79 43.02
C ASN A 678 38.14 27.04 44.28
N VAL A 679 37.39 25.97 44.08
CA VAL A 679 36.84 25.09 45.12
C VAL A 679 37.62 23.79 45.12
N SER A 680 38.28 23.48 46.23
CA SER A 680 39.00 22.21 46.41
C SER A 680 38.28 21.32 47.41
N PHE A 681 38.28 20.01 47.16
CA PHE A 681 37.57 19.03 47.98
C PHE A 681 38.53 18.21 48.86
N ASN A 682 38.05 17.76 50.02
CA ASN A 682 38.87 16.99 50.95
C ASN A 682 39.17 15.59 50.40
N GLY A 683 40.41 15.16 50.55
CA GLY A 683 40.85 13.85 50.05
C GLY A 683 41.16 13.81 48.55
N SER A 684 40.99 14.92 47.81
CA SER A 684 41.31 15.02 46.38
C SER A 684 42.29 16.15 46.03
N ILE A 685 42.84 16.11 44.81
CA ILE A 685 43.59 17.18 44.17
C ILE A 685 42.74 18.03 43.20
N ASP A 686 41.50 17.61 42.95
CA ASP A 686 40.55 18.22 42.02
C ASP A 686 40.20 19.65 42.44
N ILE A 687 39.95 20.51 41.44
CA ILE A 687 39.64 21.93 41.63
C ILE A 687 38.53 22.33 40.66
N VAL A 688 37.35 22.63 41.20
CA VAL A 688 36.27 23.24 40.41
C VAL A 688 36.43 24.75 40.43
N THR A 689 36.48 25.37 39.25
CA THR A 689 36.50 26.82 39.07
C THR A 689 35.08 27.31 38.82
N VAL A 690 34.57 28.18 39.70
CA VAL A 690 33.24 28.79 39.55
C VAL A 690 33.42 30.26 39.21
N ASN A 691 33.13 30.61 37.96
CA ASN A 691 33.06 31.98 37.47
C ASN A 691 31.65 32.53 37.74
N VAL A 692 31.57 33.77 38.25
CA VAL A 692 30.29 34.34 38.68
C VAL A 692 29.85 35.58 37.96
N ASN A 693 28.55 35.62 37.67
CA ASN A 693 27.87 36.77 37.12
C ASN A 693 27.22 37.62 38.23
N GLY A 694 28.00 38.46 38.91
CA GLY A 694 27.45 39.41 39.89
C GLY A 694 28.41 39.90 40.97
N ASN A 695 27.93 40.80 41.85
CA ASN A 695 28.76 41.52 42.83
C ASN A 695 28.72 40.97 44.28
N ASN A 696 28.32 39.70 44.49
CA ASN A 696 28.08 39.13 45.83
C ASN A 696 29.11 38.05 46.25
N GLN A 697 30.39 38.33 46.02
CA GLN A 697 31.52 37.41 46.26
C GLN A 697 31.55 36.77 47.67
N GLY A 698 31.13 37.49 48.73
CA GLY A 698 31.13 36.97 50.10
C GLY A 698 29.99 35.98 50.40
N GLU A 699 28.82 36.18 49.78
CA GLU A 699 27.67 35.27 49.92
C GLU A 699 27.94 33.98 49.13
N LEU A 700 28.50 34.11 47.93
CA LEU A 700 28.94 32.96 47.12
C LEU A 700 30.03 32.15 47.84
N GLN A 701 31.08 32.79 48.38
CA GLN A 701 32.11 32.05 49.11
C GLN A 701 31.50 31.25 50.28
N SER A 702 30.49 31.81 50.95
CA SER A 702 29.77 31.12 52.03
C SER A 702 28.91 29.97 51.49
N TYR A 703 28.23 30.15 50.36
CA TYR A 703 27.49 29.11 49.65
C TYR A 703 28.41 27.94 49.29
N LEU A 704 29.54 28.21 48.62
CA LEU A 704 30.52 27.20 48.19
C LEU A 704 31.13 26.45 49.38
N LEU A 705 31.44 27.13 50.49
CA LEU A 705 31.94 26.46 51.70
C LEU A 705 30.93 25.51 52.36
N ASN A 706 29.64 25.67 52.09
CA ASN A 706 28.58 24.80 52.61
C ASN A 706 28.27 23.62 51.68
N LEU A 707 28.84 23.57 50.47
CA LEU A 707 28.81 22.39 49.62
C LEU A 707 29.57 21.27 50.35
N GLY A 708 28.85 20.34 50.98
CA GLY A 708 29.46 19.22 51.72
C GLY A 708 29.14 19.13 53.21
N SER A 709 28.29 19.98 53.79
CA SER A 709 27.59 19.60 55.02
C SER A 709 26.36 18.76 54.65
N ASN A 710 26.57 17.45 54.49
CA ASN A 710 25.51 16.50 54.20
C ASN A 710 24.54 16.38 55.41
N GLU A 711 23.60 17.33 55.53
CA GLU A 711 22.44 17.25 56.44
C GLU A 711 21.14 17.66 55.72
N ALA A 712 20.96 17.40 54.43
CA ALA A 712 19.64 17.60 53.81
C ALA A 712 19.43 16.90 52.47
N LEU A 713 19.48 15.56 52.40
CA LEU A 713 18.73 14.80 51.38
C LEU A 713 18.23 13.49 52.00
N GLY A 714 16.91 13.37 52.11
CA GLY A 714 16.19 12.17 52.49
C GLY A 714 14.97 12.01 51.60
#